data_AF-A0A1F7W870-F1
#
_entry.id   AF-A0A1F7W870-F1
#
_cell.length_a   1.000
_cell.length_b   1.000
_cell.length_c   1.000
_cell.angle_alpha   90.00
_cell.angle_beta   90.00
_cell.angle_gamma   90.00
#
_symmetry.space_group_name_H-M   'P 1'
#
loop_
_entity.id
_entity.type
_entity.pdbx_description
1 polymer ?
#
loop_
_entity_poly.entity_id
_entity_poly.type
_entity_poly.pdbx_seq_one_letter_code
_entity_poly.pdbx_strand_id
1 'polypeptide(L)'
;MKRTLVLLLIITFTCGVLLKTTNAFNQPNSFVRTANYFLLSGTELEKPETIQALAQFNLIVIPLEAQVYNKDFFKAIRSQNKNIIILAYVPTVSWNDLYWTDPLHQAQYPDIQSDWWLRDANGNQVSVWPNTRALNLNSGWSTYLAHYVKNNVLSTGLWDGIFYDEVQDSISWVGTTDVDKNGLNDSAATADQLWAKKYTELFAQTRALIGNEAIMITNGSSNPAFAPYVNGRMFETFPSSTNNLAEWKGATQDYLSQAKRVGYQNVDIINVNSENTGIKDNYQKVRFGITTTLLGNGYFGFDFGTQSHNQLWTYDEFPIALGAPKTSLMNVFDSAKTVIDQGVWQRDFERGRVVVNATANTITVPLNGDFEKIHGTQDPAINDGSVISEITLAAKDGIILLRPIDKIINTPFRNGAFARIFDASGKTTRTGFFAYDNQFKGGIQIEHIDWNHDGRLDTIVADQSTVRLYDADGTLFSSFTPYGNTYKNGVNIAVAPLEKNGEYKIVTGTLHDKAIVKIFDLTGKIVHEGFHAYDKNFQGGVNIAIADLNGDGSKQIITAAAANGGAHIRIFNKDGKLLSPGFFAYDKKFRGGAYVAAGDVDGDKKDDIVTGMGIGGVPEIRVYDKTGRLKKAFLASQTTKKTGIKIAVTDLDGNDISEIIALTTDVFTLSVFK
;
A
#
# COMPACT_ATOMS: atom_id res chain seq x y z
N MET A 1 -37.78 36.76 -46.82
CA MET A 1 -36.38 36.70 -46.35
C MET A 1 -36.36 36.25 -44.89
N LYS A 2 -36.31 34.94 -44.63
CA LYS A 2 -36.07 34.35 -43.30
C LYS A 2 -35.39 32.99 -43.51
N ARG A 3 -34.27 32.82 -42.83
CA ARG A 3 -33.25 31.77 -42.97
C ARG A 3 -33.73 30.45 -42.36
N THR A 4 -33.52 29.35 -43.07
CA THR A 4 -33.65 27.98 -42.54
C THR A 4 -32.27 27.53 -42.06
N LEU A 5 -32.10 27.33 -40.76
CA LEU A 5 -30.87 26.84 -40.14
C LEU A 5 -30.98 25.30 -40.03
N VAL A 6 -30.16 24.58 -40.77
CA VAL A 6 -29.97 23.13 -40.61
C VAL A 6 -28.84 22.95 -39.59
N LEU A 7 -29.15 22.37 -38.44
CA LEU A 7 -28.17 22.02 -37.41
C LEU A 7 -27.60 20.62 -37.74
N LEU A 8 -26.33 20.58 -38.13
CA LEU A 8 -25.58 19.35 -38.40
C LEU A 8 -25.14 18.73 -37.06
N LEU A 9 -25.66 17.56 -36.71
CA LEU A 9 -25.26 16.81 -35.51
C LEU A 9 -23.96 16.06 -35.81
N ILE A 10 -22.82 16.59 -35.37
CA ILE A 10 -21.52 15.89 -35.41
C ILE A 10 -21.48 14.97 -34.20
N ILE A 11 -21.62 13.66 -34.43
CA ILE A 11 -21.36 12.62 -33.42
C ILE A 11 -19.85 12.38 -33.41
N THR A 12 -19.13 13.03 -32.51
CA THR A 12 -17.75 12.66 -32.17
C THR A 12 -17.77 11.39 -31.32
N PHE A 13 -17.39 10.28 -31.93
CA PHE A 13 -17.00 9.06 -31.21
C PHE A 13 -15.64 9.32 -30.54
N THR A 14 -15.63 9.86 -29.33
CA THR A 14 -14.43 9.90 -28.49
C THR A 14 -14.21 8.50 -27.93
N CYS A 15 -13.33 7.73 -28.57
CA CYS A 15 -12.71 6.56 -27.97
C CYS A 15 -11.83 7.05 -26.81
N GLY A 16 -12.38 7.08 -25.60
CA GLY A 16 -11.66 7.43 -24.40
C GLY A 16 -10.68 6.32 -24.04
N VAL A 17 -9.44 6.45 -24.46
CA VAL A 17 -8.31 5.77 -23.81
C VAL A 17 -8.23 6.38 -22.41
N LEU A 18 -8.69 5.63 -21.41
CA LEU A 18 -8.54 5.98 -20.00
C LEU A 18 -7.05 6.20 -19.69
N LEU A 19 -6.71 7.44 -19.34
CA LEU A 19 -5.43 7.84 -18.75
C LEU A 19 -5.21 7.00 -17.49
N LYS A 20 -4.23 6.08 -17.53
CA LYS A 20 -3.96 5.11 -16.44
C LYS A 20 -2.81 5.50 -15.51
N THR A 21 -1.94 6.42 -15.90
CA THR A 21 -0.63 6.66 -15.25
C THR A 21 -0.68 7.59 -14.04
N THR A 22 -1.65 8.49 -13.95
CA THR A 22 -1.71 9.48 -12.85
C THR A 22 -2.12 8.90 -11.49
N ASN A 23 -2.78 7.74 -11.44
CA ASN A 23 -3.29 7.16 -10.19
C ASN A 23 -2.26 6.34 -9.40
N ALA A 24 -1.28 5.70 -10.07
CA ALA A 24 -0.29 4.84 -9.39
C ALA A 24 0.69 5.62 -8.49
N PHE A 25 0.88 6.89 -8.82
CA PHE A 25 1.89 7.76 -8.24
C PHE A 25 1.47 8.52 -6.98
N ASN A 26 0.16 8.62 -6.75
CA ASN A 26 -0.42 9.31 -5.60
C ASN A 26 -1.16 8.29 -4.72
N GLN A 27 -0.40 7.44 -4.04
CA GLN A 27 -0.89 6.68 -2.88
C GLN A 27 -0.51 7.49 -1.62
N PRO A 28 -1.28 8.51 -1.21
CA PRO A 28 -0.91 9.39 -0.09
C PRO A 28 -0.74 8.63 1.23
N ASN A 29 -1.36 7.45 1.35
CA ASN A 29 -1.34 6.65 2.56
C ASN A 29 -0.16 5.66 2.65
N SER A 30 0.34 5.11 1.53
CA SER A 30 1.48 4.16 1.53
C SER A 30 2.78 4.86 1.10
N PHE A 31 3.56 5.37 2.06
CA PHE A 31 4.86 5.96 1.74
C PHE A 31 6.00 4.93 1.68
N VAL A 32 5.88 3.81 2.39
CA VAL A 32 6.79 2.67 2.17
C VAL A 32 6.47 2.08 0.81
N ARG A 33 7.33 2.39 -0.15
CA ARG A 33 7.20 1.95 -1.54
C ARG A 33 8.24 0.89 -1.84
N THR A 34 7.79 -0.25 -2.34
CA THR A 34 8.63 -1.41 -2.58
C THR A 34 8.73 -1.72 -4.07
N ALA A 35 9.89 -2.20 -4.49
CA ALA A 35 10.16 -2.66 -5.82
C ALA A 35 10.62 -4.13 -5.79
N ASN A 36 10.25 -4.90 -6.80
CA ASN A 36 10.82 -6.22 -7.02
C ASN A 36 11.38 -6.32 -8.45
N TYR A 37 12.62 -6.78 -8.55
CA TYR A 37 13.28 -7.09 -9.79
C TYR A 37 13.18 -8.61 -10.00
N PHE A 38 12.25 -9.05 -10.84
CA PHE A 38 11.89 -10.46 -11.01
C PHE A 38 12.10 -10.89 -12.47
N LEU A 39 13.28 -11.40 -12.79
CA LEU A 39 13.68 -11.76 -14.15
C LEU A 39 13.31 -13.20 -14.56
N LEU A 40 12.09 -13.65 -14.25
CA LEU A 40 11.54 -14.89 -14.78
C LEU A 40 10.20 -14.64 -15.49
N SER A 41 9.99 -15.35 -16.60
CA SER A 41 8.78 -15.35 -17.42
C SER A 41 8.26 -16.80 -17.61
N GLY A 42 7.24 -17.00 -18.43
CA GLY A 42 6.69 -18.33 -18.71
C GLY A 42 5.95 -18.92 -17.51
N THR A 43 6.19 -20.20 -17.21
CA THR A 43 5.44 -20.95 -16.18
C THR A 43 5.48 -20.30 -14.79
N GLU A 44 6.53 -19.54 -14.48
CA GLU A 44 6.65 -18.88 -13.17
C GLU A 44 5.63 -17.76 -12.96
N LEU A 45 5.30 -16.99 -14.00
CA LEU A 45 4.29 -15.92 -13.95
C LEU A 45 2.86 -16.45 -14.13
N GLU A 46 2.67 -17.75 -14.38
CA GLU A 46 1.36 -18.40 -14.41
C GLU A 46 0.91 -18.90 -13.02
N LYS A 47 1.85 -19.02 -12.07
CA LYS A 47 1.60 -19.49 -10.73
C LYS A 47 0.80 -18.47 -9.92
N PRO A 48 -0.38 -18.84 -9.36
CA PRO A 48 -1.18 -17.93 -8.53
C PRO A 48 -0.41 -17.34 -7.35
N GLU A 49 0.45 -18.14 -6.72
CA GLU A 49 1.31 -17.72 -5.59
C GLU A 49 2.35 -16.67 -6.01
N THR A 50 2.94 -16.78 -7.20
CA THR A 50 3.87 -15.77 -7.73
C THR A 50 3.14 -14.46 -7.99
N ILE A 51 1.96 -14.53 -8.61
CA ILE A 51 1.12 -13.34 -8.86
C ILE A 51 0.75 -12.66 -7.54
N GLN A 52 0.36 -13.45 -6.54
CA GLN A 52 -0.01 -12.94 -5.21
C GLN A 52 1.18 -12.30 -4.49
N ALA A 53 2.37 -12.87 -4.60
CA ALA A 53 3.57 -12.29 -4.01
C ALA A 53 3.99 -11.01 -4.72
N LEU A 54 4.03 -11.00 -6.06
CA LEU A 54 4.37 -9.81 -6.85
C LEU A 54 3.36 -8.67 -6.67
N ALA A 55 2.09 -8.99 -6.45
CA ALA A 55 1.04 -7.99 -6.21
C ALA A 55 1.26 -7.19 -4.90
N GLN A 56 2.06 -7.68 -3.96
CA GLN A 56 2.40 -6.94 -2.72
C GLN A 56 3.37 -5.78 -2.96
N PHE A 57 4.06 -5.76 -4.10
CA PHE A 57 5.00 -4.70 -4.44
C PHE A 57 4.30 -3.54 -5.15
N ASN A 58 4.83 -2.33 -5.00
CA ASN A 58 4.31 -1.16 -5.71
C ASN A 58 4.86 -1.06 -7.14
N LEU A 59 6.08 -1.55 -7.36
CA LEU A 59 6.75 -1.56 -8.65
C LEU A 59 7.36 -2.93 -8.91
N ILE A 60 7.19 -3.47 -10.10
CA ILE A 60 7.90 -4.66 -10.55
C ILE A 60 8.59 -4.41 -11.89
N VAL A 61 9.76 -5.02 -12.04
CA VAL A 61 10.50 -5.07 -13.30
C VAL A 61 10.58 -6.55 -13.70
N ILE A 62 10.04 -6.89 -14.87
CA ILE A 62 9.97 -8.28 -15.37
C ILE A 62 10.47 -8.38 -16.82
N PRO A 63 10.85 -9.57 -17.31
CA PRO A 63 11.40 -9.74 -18.65
C PRO A 63 10.40 -9.35 -19.74
N LEU A 64 10.91 -8.73 -20.80
CA LEU A 64 10.09 -8.23 -21.91
C LEU A 64 9.25 -9.34 -22.56
N GLU A 65 9.78 -10.55 -22.67
CA GLU A 65 9.11 -11.69 -23.30
C GLU A 65 7.87 -12.18 -22.52
N ALA A 66 7.66 -11.72 -21.28
CA ALA A 66 6.41 -11.93 -20.55
C ALA A 66 5.17 -11.43 -21.34
N GLN A 67 5.33 -10.42 -22.21
CA GLN A 67 4.22 -9.97 -23.08
C GLN A 67 3.79 -11.00 -24.14
N VAL A 68 4.66 -11.97 -24.44
CA VAL A 68 4.36 -13.08 -25.37
C VAL A 68 3.75 -14.24 -24.60
N TYR A 69 4.43 -14.69 -23.54
CA TYR A 69 4.07 -15.91 -22.83
C TYR A 69 2.96 -15.72 -21.79
N ASN A 70 2.86 -14.55 -21.17
CA ASN A 70 2.08 -14.34 -19.95
C ASN A 70 1.04 -13.21 -20.10
N LYS A 71 0.29 -13.16 -21.20
CA LYS A 71 -0.70 -12.07 -21.41
C LYS A 71 -1.73 -11.95 -20.29
N ASP A 72 -2.17 -13.08 -19.74
CA ASP A 72 -3.15 -13.09 -18.64
C ASP A 72 -2.59 -12.60 -17.30
N PHE A 73 -1.27 -12.67 -17.10
CA PHE A 73 -0.59 -12.18 -15.90
C PHE A 73 -0.91 -10.71 -15.62
N PHE A 74 -0.82 -9.85 -16.65
CA PHE A 74 -1.05 -8.40 -16.49
C PHE A 74 -2.47 -8.08 -16.00
N LYS A 75 -3.47 -8.85 -16.43
CA LYS A 75 -4.84 -8.72 -15.95
C LYS A 75 -4.98 -9.27 -14.53
N ALA A 76 -4.39 -10.43 -14.27
CA ALA A 76 -4.47 -11.10 -12.97
C ALA A 76 -3.81 -10.24 -11.87
N ILE A 77 -2.59 -9.76 -12.09
CA ILE A 77 -1.88 -8.95 -11.09
C ILE A 77 -2.59 -7.61 -10.83
N ARG A 78 -3.07 -6.93 -11.88
CA ARG A 78 -3.82 -5.67 -11.74
C ARG A 78 -5.18 -5.83 -11.08
N SER A 79 -5.74 -7.05 -11.07
CA SER A 79 -6.95 -7.34 -10.31
C SER A 79 -6.70 -7.39 -8.80
N GLN A 80 -5.48 -7.73 -8.39
CA GLN A 80 -5.06 -7.77 -6.99
C GLN A 80 -4.45 -6.44 -6.53
N ASN A 81 -3.65 -5.79 -7.39
CA ASN A 81 -3.07 -4.48 -7.13
C ASN A 81 -3.28 -3.56 -8.34
N LYS A 82 -4.31 -2.71 -8.27
CA LYS A 82 -4.68 -1.79 -9.37
C LYS A 82 -3.64 -0.69 -9.62
N ASN A 83 -2.80 -0.40 -8.62
CA ASN A 83 -1.83 0.69 -8.65
C ASN A 83 -0.40 0.21 -8.92
N ILE A 84 -0.21 -1.09 -9.16
CA ILE A 84 1.11 -1.64 -9.47
C ILE A 84 1.69 -1.02 -10.74
N ILE A 85 2.95 -0.62 -10.65
CA ILE A 85 3.78 -0.19 -11.78
C ILE A 85 4.49 -1.42 -12.34
N ILE A 86 4.34 -1.70 -13.63
CA ILE A 86 4.99 -2.82 -14.31
C ILE A 86 5.90 -2.27 -15.41
N LEU A 87 7.21 -2.46 -15.26
CA LEU A 87 8.21 -2.00 -16.21
C LEU A 87 8.80 -3.18 -16.99
N ALA A 88 8.95 -3.00 -18.30
CA ALA A 88 9.61 -3.97 -19.16
C ALA A 88 11.14 -3.87 -18.99
N TYR A 89 11.78 -4.97 -18.63
CA TYR A 89 13.24 -5.09 -18.66
C TYR A 89 13.75 -5.08 -20.10
N VAL A 90 14.61 -4.11 -20.44
CA VAL A 90 15.20 -3.95 -21.77
C VAL A 90 16.69 -3.64 -21.62
N PRO A 91 17.61 -4.58 -21.88
CA PRO A 91 19.03 -4.23 -21.94
C PRO A 91 19.29 -3.36 -23.18
N THR A 92 20.14 -2.37 -23.01
CA THR A 92 20.41 -1.38 -24.07
C THR A 92 21.50 -1.82 -25.04
N VAL A 93 22.38 -2.73 -24.63
CA VAL A 93 23.61 -3.05 -25.38
C VAL A 93 23.87 -4.53 -25.54
N SER A 94 23.55 -5.38 -24.57
CA SER A 94 23.75 -6.83 -24.71
C SER A 94 22.71 -7.49 -25.60
N TRP A 95 23.18 -8.37 -26.47
CA TRP A 95 22.39 -9.38 -27.16
C TRP A 95 22.74 -10.78 -26.67
N ASN A 96 21.73 -11.56 -26.30
CA ASN A 96 21.92 -12.89 -25.69
C ASN A 96 21.48 -14.03 -26.63
N ASP A 97 22.42 -14.60 -27.38
CA ASP A 97 22.12 -15.69 -28.34
C ASP A 97 21.70 -17.00 -27.67
N LEU A 98 22.02 -17.21 -26.39
CA LEU A 98 21.75 -18.45 -25.69
C LEU A 98 20.31 -18.52 -25.16
N TYR A 99 19.81 -17.42 -24.60
CA TYR A 99 18.54 -17.41 -23.87
C TYR A 99 17.41 -16.72 -24.64
N TRP A 100 17.72 -15.81 -25.58
CA TRP A 100 16.69 -15.12 -26.38
C TRP A 100 16.27 -15.93 -27.60
N THR A 101 15.63 -17.06 -27.30
CA THR A 101 15.03 -17.96 -28.30
C THR A 101 13.51 -17.78 -28.40
N ASP A 102 12.95 -16.78 -27.72
CA ASP A 102 11.53 -16.48 -27.78
C ASP A 102 11.11 -15.79 -29.10
N PRO A 103 9.82 -15.86 -29.47
CA PRO A 103 9.33 -15.28 -30.72
C PRO A 103 9.58 -13.78 -30.86
N LEU A 104 9.68 -13.04 -29.76
CA LEU A 104 9.87 -11.60 -29.79
C LEU A 104 11.30 -11.24 -30.21
N HIS A 105 12.31 -11.82 -29.56
CA HIS A 105 13.70 -11.59 -29.95
C HIS A 105 14.05 -12.26 -31.29
N GLN A 106 13.46 -13.41 -31.62
CA GLN A 106 13.61 -14.02 -32.94
C GLN A 106 13.07 -13.13 -34.07
N ALA A 107 11.98 -12.40 -33.82
CA ALA A 107 11.45 -11.43 -34.79
C ALA A 107 12.28 -10.15 -34.87
N GLN A 108 12.94 -9.76 -33.77
CA GLN A 108 13.79 -8.56 -33.71
C GLN A 108 15.17 -8.78 -34.35
N TYR A 109 15.74 -9.98 -34.25
CA TYR A 109 17.12 -10.26 -34.67
C TYR A 109 17.42 -9.94 -36.15
N PRO A 110 16.55 -10.27 -37.13
CA PRO A 110 16.82 -9.98 -38.53
C PRO A 110 16.94 -8.49 -38.87
N ASP A 111 16.41 -7.61 -38.02
CA ASP A 111 16.50 -6.16 -38.20
C ASP A 111 17.86 -5.59 -37.76
N ILE A 112 18.67 -6.36 -37.03
CA ILE A 112 19.98 -5.93 -36.55
C ILE A 112 21.02 -6.02 -37.67
N GLN A 113 21.55 -4.87 -38.07
CA GLN A 113 22.53 -4.78 -39.15
C GLN A 113 23.94 -5.20 -38.69
N SER A 114 24.75 -5.69 -39.62
CA SER A 114 26.09 -6.21 -39.33
C SER A 114 27.06 -5.17 -38.77
N ASP A 115 26.89 -3.89 -39.11
CA ASP A 115 27.72 -2.77 -38.64
C ASP A 115 27.21 -2.15 -37.33
N TRP A 116 26.14 -2.69 -36.75
CA TRP A 116 25.62 -2.26 -35.45
C TRP A 116 26.29 -2.98 -34.28
N TRP A 117 27.03 -4.06 -34.53
CA TRP A 117 27.77 -4.78 -33.50
C TRP A 117 29.01 -3.99 -33.07
N LEU A 118 29.24 -3.90 -31.76
CA LEU A 118 30.48 -3.32 -31.22
C LEU A 118 31.63 -4.29 -31.46
N ARG A 119 32.71 -3.76 -32.05
CA ARG A 119 33.91 -4.51 -32.41
C ARG A 119 35.15 -3.73 -31.98
N ASP A 120 36.28 -4.42 -31.93
CA ASP A 120 37.59 -3.79 -31.94
C ASP A 120 38.03 -3.47 -33.38
N ALA A 121 39.17 -2.79 -33.55
CA ALA A 121 39.74 -2.44 -34.84
C ALA A 121 40.08 -3.65 -35.74
N ASN A 122 40.24 -4.85 -35.16
CA ASN A 122 40.48 -6.07 -35.92
C ASN A 122 39.17 -6.75 -36.36
N GLY A 123 38.02 -6.16 -36.01
CA GLY A 123 36.70 -6.72 -36.26
C GLY A 123 36.29 -7.80 -35.26
N ASN A 124 37.06 -8.03 -34.18
CA ASN A 124 36.67 -8.98 -33.14
C ASN A 124 35.47 -8.45 -32.38
N GLN A 125 34.61 -9.37 -31.97
CA GLN A 125 33.41 -9.04 -31.23
C GLN A 125 33.72 -8.61 -29.79
N VAL A 126 33.09 -7.51 -29.36
CA VAL A 126 33.14 -7.04 -27.98
C VAL A 126 31.89 -7.50 -27.24
N SER A 127 32.04 -7.75 -25.94
CA SER A 127 30.97 -8.17 -25.04
C SER A 127 31.06 -7.38 -23.75
N VAL A 128 29.91 -6.93 -23.23
CA VAL A 128 29.81 -6.24 -21.93
C VAL A 128 29.44 -7.21 -20.80
N TRP A 129 28.96 -8.41 -21.13
CA TRP A 129 28.53 -9.42 -20.17
C TRP A 129 28.82 -10.85 -20.66
N PRO A 130 29.21 -11.81 -19.79
CA PRO A 130 29.57 -13.16 -20.23
C PRO A 130 28.51 -13.81 -21.14
N ASN A 131 28.98 -14.41 -22.24
CA ASN A 131 28.16 -15.09 -23.26
C ASN A 131 27.16 -14.19 -24.02
N THR A 132 27.38 -12.88 -24.03
CA THR A 132 26.60 -11.93 -24.83
C THR A 132 27.45 -11.29 -25.92
N ARG A 133 26.80 -10.57 -26.82
CA ARG A 133 27.42 -9.75 -27.86
C ARG A 133 26.97 -8.30 -27.70
N ALA A 134 27.88 -7.34 -27.70
CA ALA A 134 27.53 -5.94 -27.51
C ALA A 134 27.13 -5.25 -28.81
N LEU A 135 26.07 -4.43 -28.74
CA LEU A 135 25.63 -3.52 -29.79
C LEU A 135 26.26 -2.14 -29.57
N ASN A 136 26.74 -1.54 -30.65
CA ASN A 136 27.38 -0.23 -30.63
C ASN A 136 26.30 0.86 -30.64
N LEU A 137 26.23 1.66 -29.57
CA LEU A 137 25.28 2.78 -29.48
C LEU A 137 25.55 3.88 -30.53
N ASN A 138 26.79 3.99 -31.01
CA ASN A 138 27.15 4.82 -32.16
C ASN A 138 26.85 4.12 -33.51
N SER A 139 25.64 3.57 -33.62
CA SER A 139 25.13 2.96 -34.86
C SER A 139 23.62 3.22 -34.99
N GLY A 140 22.99 2.67 -36.03
CA GLY A 140 21.53 2.73 -36.19
C GLY A 140 20.76 2.01 -35.08
N TRP A 141 21.44 1.16 -34.30
CA TRP A 141 20.86 0.44 -33.17
C TRP A 141 20.15 1.34 -32.16
N SER A 142 20.76 2.48 -31.78
CA SER A 142 20.18 3.36 -30.75
C SER A 142 18.82 3.93 -31.18
N THR A 143 18.71 4.41 -32.41
CA THR A 143 17.43 4.86 -32.98
C THR A 143 16.46 3.69 -33.15
N TYR A 144 16.92 2.54 -33.63
CA TYR A 144 16.08 1.35 -33.75
C TYR A 144 15.48 0.92 -32.41
N LEU A 145 16.28 0.84 -31.35
CA LEU A 145 15.83 0.45 -30.01
C LEU A 145 14.76 1.41 -29.46
N ALA A 146 14.95 2.73 -29.63
CA ALA A 146 13.96 3.72 -29.23
C ALA A 146 12.61 3.52 -29.93
N HIS A 147 12.64 3.25 -31.24
CA HIS A 147 11.43 2.94 -32.02
C HIS A 147 10.82 1.60 -31.64
N TYR A 148 11.64 0.58 -31.38
CA TYR A 148 11.20 -0.74 -30.96
C TYR A 148 10.44 -0.67 -29.63
N VAL A 149 10.97 0.05 -28.65
CA VAL A 149 10.27 0.30 -27.38
C VAL A 149 8.89 0.94 -27.62
N LYS A 150 8.80 1.94 -28.49
CA LYS A 150 7.52 2.59 -28.79
C LYS A 150 6.54 1.64 -29.51
N ASN A 151 7.01 0.98 -30.56
CA ASN A 151 6.17 0.30 -31.53
C ASN A 151 5.84 -1.14 -31.16
N ASN A 152 6.70 -1.80 -30.37
CA ASN A 152 6.60 -3.23 -30.08
C ASN A 152 6.44 -3.52 -28.58
N VAL A 153 6.84 -2.60 -27.70
CA VAL A 153 6.71 -2.77 -26.24
C VAL A 153 5.51 -1.98 -25.72
N LEU A 154 5.58 -0.65 -25.74
CA LEU A 154 4.54 0.19 -25.12
C LEU A 154 3.22 0.22 -25.91
N SER A 155 3.25 -0.06 -27.22
CA SER A 155 2.05 -0.17 -28.05
C SER A 155 1.10 -1.31 -27.63
N THR A 156 1.59 -2.29 -26.88
CA THR A 156 0.80 -3.42 -26.37
C THR A 156 -0.22 -2.99 -25.31
N GLY A 157 0.02 -1.87 -24.62
CA GLY A 157 -0.79 -1.39 -23.50
C GLY A 157 -0.67 -2.23 -22.21
N LEU A 158 0.29 -3.16 -22.15
CA LEU A 158 0.53 -4.02 -20.98
C LEU A 158 1.42 -3.33 -19.92
N TRP A 159 2.39 -2.54 -20.38
CA TRP A 159 3.45 -1.93 -19.58
C TRP A 159 3.13 -0.49 -19.19
N ASP A 160 3.53 -0.08 -17.98
CA ASP A 160 3.49 1.33 -17.56
C ASP A 160 4.74 2.09 -18.01
N GLY A 161 5.78 1.35 -18.43
CA GLY A 161 7.05 1.93 -18.80
C GLY A 161 8.13 0.89 -19.10
N ILE A 162 9.37 1.37 -19.15
CA ILE A 162 10.56 0.57 -19.42
C ILE A 162 11.61 0.76 -18.33
N PHE A 163 12.40 -0.29 -18.18
CA PHE A 163 13.61 -0.35 -17.38
C PHE A 163 14.78 -0.62 -18.33
N TYR A 164 15.56 0.41 -18.64
CA TYR A 164 16.76 0.25 -19.45
C TYR A 164 17.92 -0.24 -18.58
N ASP A 165 18.39 -1.44 -18.83
CA ASP A 165 19.53 -2.02 -18.12
C ASP A 165 20.86 -1.79 -18.86
N GLU A 166 21.98 -2.03 -18.17
CA GLU A 166 23.34 -1.89 -18.71
C GLU A 166 23.73 -0.46 -19.13
N VAL A 167 23.13 0.54 -18.48
CA VAL A 167 23.35 1.96 -18.78
C VAL A 167 24.64 2.46 -18.14
N GLN A 168 25.74 2.49 -18.89
CA GLN A 168 27.02 3.03 -18.44
C GLN A 168 27.43 4.25 -19.28
N ASP A 169 27.93 5.32 -18.66
CA ASP A 169 28.45 6.50 -19.36
C ASP A 169 29.92 6.34 -19.81
N SER A 170 30.45 5.12 -19.70
CA SER A 170 31.75 4.71 -20.23
C SER A 170 31.67 3.29 -20.79
N ILE A 171 32.55 2.99 -21.74
CA ILE A 171 32.71 1.68 -22.38
C ILE A 171 34.16 1.21 -22.37
N SER A 172 35.13 2.09 -22.17
CA SER A 172 36.57 1.78 -22.23
C SER A 172 37.03 0.66 -21.27
N TRP A 173 36.24 0.38 -20.23
CA TRP A 173 36.47 -0.71 -19.28
C TRP A 173 36.38 -2.12 -19.89
N VAL A 174 35.72 -2.29 -21.05
CA VAL A 174 35.64 -3.60 -21.75
C VAL A 174 36.88 -3.93 -22.57
N GLY A 175 37.85 -3.01 -22.64
CA GLY A 175 39.07 -3.16 -23.41
C GLY A 175 39.06 -2.38 -24.73
N THR A 176 39.74 -2.91 -25.74
CA THR A 176 39.85 -2.25 -27.06
C THR A 176 38.52 -2.25 -27.80
N THR A 177 38.09 -1.08 -28.25
CA THR A 177 36.83 -0.86 -28.96
C THR A 177 37.05 0.12 -30.11
N ASP A 178 36.28 -0.05 -31.20
CA ASP A 178 36.13 0.89 -32.31
C ASP A 178 34.67 1.38 -32.29
N VAL A 179 34.38 2.34 -31.41
CA VAL A 179 33.04 2.90 -31.20
C VAL A 179 32.69 3.83 -32.36
N ASP A 180 33.65 4.61 -32.85
CA ASP A 180 33.42 5.57 -33.95
C ASP A 180 33.34 4.90 -35.35
N LYS A 181 33.74 3.62 -35.45
CA LYS A 181 33.69 2.76 -36.64
C LYS A 181 34.65 3.23 -37.74
N ASN A 182 35.79 3.79 -37.38
CA ASN A 182 36.80 4.27 -38.34
C ASN A 182 37.86 3.20 -38.70
N GLY A 183 37.80 2.00 -38.10
CA GLY A 183 38.74 0.91 -38.32
C GLY A 183 39.99 0.99 -37.44
N LEU A 184 40.03 1.88 -36.45
CA LEU A 184 41.09 2.02 -35.46
C LEU A 184 40.49 1.91 -34.05
N ASN A 185 41.29 1.45 -33.10
CA ASN A 185 40.83 1.38 -31.72
C ASN A 185 40.76 2.80 -31.17
N ASP A 186 39.62 3.14 -30.58
CA ASP A 186 39.41 4.40 -29.90
C ASP A 186 40.28 4.51 -28.65
N SER A 187 40.70 5.73 -28.35
CA SER A 187 41.22 6.04 -27.03
C SER A 187 40.09 5.92 -26.00
N ALA A 188 40.41 5.59 -24.74
CA ALA A 188 39.41 5.52 -23.67
C ALA A 188 38.56 6.80 -23.58
N ALA A 189 39.19 7.97 -23.69
CA ALA A 189 38.49 9.25 -23.68
C ALA A 189 37.52 9.43 -24.85
N THR A 190 37.93 9.05 -26.06
CA THR A 190 37.08 9.11 -27.27
C THR A 190 35.88 8.17 -27.14
N ALA A 191 36.15 6.91 -26.77
CA ALA A 191 35.13 5.88 -26.62
C ALA A 191 34.08 6.29 -25.58
N ASP A 192 34.51 6.72 -24.39
CA ASP A 192 33.62 7.08 -23.29
C ASP A 192 32.81 8.35 -23.59
N GLN A 193 33.43 9.38 -24.18
CA GLN A 193 32.72 10.60 -24.57
C GLN A 193 31.63 10.31 -25.60
N LEU A 194 31.94 9.49 -26.61
CA LEU A 194 30.99 9.11 -27.65
C LEU A 194 29.87 8.24 -27.07
N TRP A 195 30.20 7.31 -26.19
CA TRP A 195 29.23 6.41 -25.54
C TRP A 195 28.23 7.18 -24.67
N ALA A 196 28.70 8.06 -23.79
CA ALA A 196 27.84 8.92 -22.96
C ALA A 196 26.91 9.81 -23.81
N LYS A 197 27.44 10.38 -24.89
CA LYS A 197 26.64 11.15 -25.84
C LYS A 197 25.54 10.32 -26.47
N LYS A 198 25.84 9.07 -26.88
CA LYS A 198 24.87 8.20 -27.55
C LYS A 198 23.79 7.66 -26.61
N TYR A 199 24.09 7.44 -25.34
CA TYR A 199 23.05 7.19 -24.34
C TYR A 199 22.11 8.38 -24.18
N THR A 200 22.65 9.60 -24.12
CA THR A 200 21.84 10.81 -24.03
C THR A 200 20.89 10.93 -25.24
N GLU A 201 21.40 10.66 -26.46
CA GLU A 201 20.60 10.63 -27.68
C GLU A 201 19.52 9.52 -27.65
N LEU A 202 19.85 8.31 -27.21
CA LEU A 202 18.91 7.20 -27.04
C LEU A 202 17.75 7.58 -26.11
N PHE A 203 18.05 8.16 -24.94
CA PHE A 203 17.02 8.54 -23.96
C PHE A 203 16.17 9.72 -24.45
N ALA A 204 16.79 10.71 -25.10
CA ALA A 204 16.06 11.82 -25.70
C ALA A 204 15.09 11.34 -26.79
N GLN A 205 15.55 10.45 -27.69
CA GLN A 205 14.72 9.88 -28.75
C GLN A 205 13.60 9.00 -28.17
N THR A 206 13.95 8.10 -27.23
CA THR A 206 12.96 7.24 -26.57
C THR A 206 11.88 8.10 -25.91
N ARG A 207 12.27 9.12 -25.12
CA ARG A 207 11.33 10.02 -24.46
C ARG A 207 10.42 10.75 -25.45
N ALA A 208 10.97 11.28 -26.54
CA ALA A 208 10.19 11.96 -27.57
C ALA A 208 9.12 11.05 -28.21
N LEU A 209 9.40 9.75 -28.33
CA LEU A 209 8.47 8.77 -28.92
C LEU A 209 7.41 8.29 -27.92
N ILE A 210 7.79 8.05 -26.66
CA ILE A 210 6.91 7.46 -25.64
C ILE A 210 6.05 8.51 -24.90
N GLY A 211 6.45 9.78 -24.94
CA GLY A 211 5.76 10.88 -24.25
C GLY A 211 6.09 10.94 -22.76
N ASN A 212 5.42 11.85 -22.04
CA ASN A 212 5.73 12.16 -20.64
C ASN A 212 5.08 11.19 -19.64
N GLU A 213 4.05 10.47 -20.07
CA GLU A 213 3.27 9.58 -19.21
C GLU A 213 3.95 8.23 -18.94
N ALA A 214 4.65 7.69 -19.94
CA ALA A 214 5.34 6.41 -19.79
C ALA A 214 6.54 6.56 -18.84
N ILE A 215 6.70 5.60 -17.94
CA ILE A 215 7.84 5.58 -17.01
C ILE A 215 9.08 5.09 -17.77
N MET A 216 10.20 5.77 -17.60
CA MET A 216 11.49 5.30 -18.11
C MET A 216 12.52 5.44 -17.01
N ILE A 217 13.04 4.33 -16.51
CA ILE A 217 14.14 4.32 -15.54
C ILE A 217 15.32 3.52 -16.07
N THR A 218 16.50 3.76 -15.51
CA THR A 218 17.74 3.11 -15.94
C THR A 218 18.38 2.29 -14.82
N ASN A 219 19.26 1.36 -15.14
CA ASN A 219 20.19 0.75 -14.20
C ASN A 219 21.63 0.98 -14.66
N GLY A 220 22.46 1.61 -13.81
CA GLY A 220 23.89 1.81 -14.09
C GLY A 220 24.46 3.18 -13.70
N SER A 221 24.48 4.17 -14.58
CA SER A 221 25.13 5.48 -14.36
C SER A 221 24.16 6.59 -13.94
N SER A 222 24.61 7.48 -13.05
CA SER A 222 23.87 8.68 -12.60
C SER A 222 24.30 9.94 -13.35
N ASN A 223 24.79 9.78 -14.58
CA ASN A 223 25.24 10.90 -15.40
C ASN A 223 24.14 11.99 -15.46
N PRO A 224 24.41 13.23 -15.01
CA PRO A 224 23.41 14.29 -14.98
C PRO A 224 22.76 14.57 -16.34
N ALA A 225 23.45 14.27 -17.46
CA ALA A 225 22.92 14.46 -18.81
C ALA A 225 21.73 13.52 -19.13
N PHE A 226 21.57 12.42 -18.40
CA PHE A 226 20.46 11.48 -18.61
C PHE A 226 19.19 11.93 -17.89
N ALA A 227 19.32 12.63 -16.75
CA ALA A 227 18.22 13.00 -15.86
C ALA A 227 17.05 13.75 -16.53
N PRO A 228 17.25 14.65 -17.50
CA PRO A 228 16.14 15.33 -18.18
C PRO A 228 15.18 14.41 -18.95
N TYR A 229 15.57 13.17 -19.22
CA TYR A 229 14.80 12.25 -20.06
C TYR A 229 14.17 11.10 -19.26
N VAL A 230 14.69 10.77 -18.07
CA VAL A 230 14.28 9.61 -17.28
C VAL A 230 13.49 10.03 -16.03
N ASN A 231 12.68 9.11 -15.51
CA ASN A 231 11.97 9.24 -14.23
C ASN A 231 12.89 8.96 -13.03
N GLY A 232 13.99 8.25 -13.23
CA GLY A 232 14.90 7.86 -12.17
C GLY A 232 15.78 6.69 -12.59
N ARG A 233 16.40 6.03 -11.62
CA ARG A 233 17.26 4.87 -11.83
C ARG A 233 17.20 3.89 -10.69
N MET A 234 17.64 2.66 -10.95
CA MET A 234 18.03 1.71 -9.92
C MET A 234 19.47 1.99 -9.47
N PHE A 235 19.66 2.08 -8.15
CA PHE A 235 20.94 1.97 -7.45
C PHE A 235 21.10 0.51 -7.05
N GLU A 236 21.68 -0.28 -7.94
CA GLU A 236 21.90 -1.70 -7.76
C GLU A 236 23.07 -1.98 -6.80
N THR A 237 22.94 -3.05 -6.00
CA THR A 237 23.94 -3.44 -5.00
C THR A 237 24.22 -2.29 -4.02
N PHE A 238 23.16 -1.62 -3.57
CA PHE A 238 23.29 -0.48 -2.67
C PHE A 238 23.83 -0.88 -1.28
N PRO A 239 24.73 -0.08 -0.67
CA PRO A 239 25.36 1.12 -1.23
C PRO A 239 26.53 0.82 -2.19
N SER A 240 27.09 -0.38 -2.09
CA SER A 240 28.14 -0.94 -2.92
C SER A 240 28.35 -2.42 -2.54
N SER A 241 29.24 -3.12 -3.25
CA SER A 241 29.68 -4.49 -2.88
C SER A 241 30.53 -4.54 -1.60
N THR A 242 31.20 -3.45 -1.25
CA THR A 242 32.05 -3.30 -0.06
C THR A 242 31.28 -2.81 1.17
N ASN A 243 30.07 -2.28 0.97
CA ASN A 243 29.10 -1.89 1.98
C ASN A 243 29.70 -1.03 3.13
N ASN A 244 30.52 -0.03 2.79
CA ASN A 244 31.11 0.87 3.78
C ASN A 244 30.37 2.22 3.88
N LEU A 245 30.61 2.96 4.98
CA LEU A 245 29.87 4.21 5.27
C LEU A 245 30.26 5.37 4.33
N ALA A 246 31.43 5.34 3.70
CA ALA A 246 31.83 6.36 2.74
C ALA A 246 31.06 6.18 1.42
N GLU A 247 30.93 4.95 0.96
CA GLU A 247 30.11 4.59 -0.20
C GLU A 247 28.62 4.80 0.08
N TRP A 248 28.13 4.42 1.27
CA TRP A 248 26.76 4.74 1.67
C TRP A 248 26.47 6.24 1.59
N LYS A 249 27.39 7.07 2.10
CA LYS A 249 27.26 8.53 2.00
C LYS A 249 27.20 8.96 0.53
N GLY A 250 28.16 8.53 -0.30
CA GLY A 250 28.22 8.91 -1.72
C GLY A 250 26.99 8.48 -2.51
N ALA A 251 26.59 7.22 -2.39
CA ALA A 251 25.41 6.67 -3.06
C ALA A 251 24.11 7.34 -2.58
N THR A 252 23.98 7.63 -1.28
CA THR A 252 22.80 8.35 -0.76
C THR A 252 22.76 9.81 -1.22
N GLN A 253 23.90 10.49 -1.30
CA GLN A 253 23.99 11.84 -1.87
C GLN A 253 23.57 11.84 -3.35
N ASP A 254 24.05 10.86 -4.11
CA ASP A 254 23.71 10.72 -5.52
C ASP A 254 22.22 10.43 -5.71
N TYR A 255 21.66 9.47 -4.96
CA TYR A 255 20.22 9.20 -4.90
C TYR A 255 19.38 10.45 -4.62
N LEU A 256 19.66 11.16 -3.52
CA LEU A 256 18.88 12.33 -3.13
C LEU A 256 19.04 13.51 -4.10
N SER A 257 20.17 13.61 -4.79
CA SER A 257 20.39 14.63 -5.81
C SER A 257 19.78 14.25 -7.16
N GLN A 258 19.81 12.97 -7.54
CA GLN A 258 19.19 12.44 -8.74
C GLN A 258 17.67 12.68 -8.71
N ALA A 259 17.03 12.41 -7.58
CA ALA A 259 15.61 12.67 -7.37
C ALA A 259 15.20 14.14 -7.60
N LYS A 260 16.14 15.09 -7.48
CA LYS A 260 15.92 16.52 -7.76
C LYS A 260 16.25 16.92 -9.21
N ARG A 261 17.03 16.11 -9.91
CA ARG A 261 17.51 16.37 -11.28
C ARG A 261 16.56 15.83 -12.35
N VAL A 262 15.82 14.76 -12.04
CA VAL A 262 14.91 14.13 -13.00
C VAL A 262 13.82 15.08 -13.48
N GLY A 263 13.53 15.05 -14.78
CA GLY A 263 12.55 15.93 -15.42
C GLY A 263 11.08 15.51 -15.24
N TYR A 264 10.85 14.40 -14.53
CA TYR A 264 9.55 13.73 -14.40
C TYR A 264 9.32 13.30 -12.95
N GLN A 265 8.15 12.73 -12.68
CA GLN A 265 7.90 12.14 -11.37
C GLN A 265 8.95 11.08 -11.05
N ASN A 266 9.59 11.25 -9.88
CA ASN A 266 10.72 10.45 -9.46
C ASN A 266 10.35 8.98 -9.24
N VAL A 267 11.10 8.09 -9.88
CA VAL A 267 11.06 6.64 -9.72
C VAL A 267 12.50 6.15 -9.60
N ASP A 268 13.12 6.42 -8.46
CA ASP A 268 14.39 5.79 -8.10
C ASP A 268 14.13 4.50 -7.34
N ILE A 269 14.97 3.48 -7.56
CA ILE A 269 14.95 2.22 -6.81
C ILE A 269 16.27 2.10 -6.05
N ILE A 270 16.21 1.92 -4.74
CA ILE A 270 17.36 1.46 -3.94
C ILE A 270 17.25 -0.06 -3.85
N ASN A 271 18.09 -0.78 -4.60
CA ASN A 271 18.10 -2.24 -4.58
C ASN A 271 19.30 -2.74 -3.74
N VAL A 272 19.00 -3.22 -2.54
CA VAL A 272 19.98 -3.88 -1.67
C VAL A 272 19.95 -5.39 -1.98
N ASN A 273 20.99 -6.15 -1.65
CA ASN A 273 20.99 -7.58 -1.93
C ASN A 273 21.69 -8.43 -0.88
N SER A 274 21.58 -9.74 -1.03
CA SER A 274 22.24 -10.73 -0.18
C SER A 274 23.71 -10.97 -0.52
N GLU A 275 24.33 -10.18 -1.40
CA GLU A 275 25.71 -10.38 -1.88
C GLU A 275 25.90 -11.78 -2.52
N ASN A 276 24.90 -12.26 -3.27
CA ASN A 276 24.85 -13.59 -3.88
C ASN A 276 24.90 -14.75 -2.87
N THR A 277 24.58 -14.52 -1.59
CA THR A 277 24.57 -15.58 -0.56
C THR A 277 23.22 -16.28 -0.43
N GLY A 278 22.13 -15.63 -0.85
CA GLY A 278 20.77 -16.11 -0.61
C GLY A 278 20.26 -15.90 0.82
N ILE A 279 21.06 -15.27 1.70
CA ILE A 279 20.70 -14.99 3.09
C ILE A 279 19.67 -13.87 3.12
N LYS A 280 18.40 -14.25 3.19
CA LYS A 280 17.25 -13.33 3.17
C LYS A 280 16.93 -12.70 4.52
N ASP A 281 17.42 -13.25 5.62
CA ASP A 281 17.09 -12.91 7.00
C ASP A 281 18.11 -11.97 7.65
N ASN A 282 18.93 -11.28 6.84
CA ASN A 282 19.73 -10.16 7.32
C ASN A 282 18.85 -8.90 7.50
N TYR A 283 17.99 -8.93 8.51
CA TYR A 283 17.00 -7.89 8.77
C TYR A 283 17.62 -6.52 9.06
N GLN A 284 18.79 -6.47 9.69
CA GLN A 284 19.53 -5.22 9.88
C GLN A 284 19.91 -4.57 8.54
N LYS A 285 20.40 -5.35 7.58
CA LYS A 285 20.75 -4.84 6.24
C LYS A 285 19.51 -4.34 5.50
N VAL A 286 18.40 -5.07 5.59
CA VAL A 286 17.11 -4.68 5.02
C VAL A 286 16.62 -3.38 5.63
N ARG A 287 16.58 -3.28 6.97
CA ARG A 287 16.18 -2.08 7.70
C ARG A 287 17.05 -0.88 7.35
N PHE A 288 18.36 -1.05 7.30
CA PHE A 288 19.28 0.02 6.91
C PHE A 288 19.00 0.53 5.49
N GLY A 289 18.74 -0.37 4.54
CA GLY A 289 18.39 -0.03 3.16
C GLY A 289 17.04 0.67 3.02
N ILE A 290 15.97 0.09 3.58
CA ILE A 290 14.62 0.64 3.45
C ILE A 290 14.50 1.99 4.16
N THR A 291 15.09 2.15 5.33
CA THR A 291 15.06 3.43 6.06
C THR A 291 15.93 4.49 5.39
N THR A 292 17.04 4.12 4.76
CA THR A 292 17.81 5.03 3.88
C THR A 292 16.96 5.47 2.68
N THR A 293 16.23 4.54 2.06
CA THR A 293 15.32 4.83 0.95
C THR A 293 14.27 5.87 1.37
N LEU A 294 13.70 5.70 2.56
CA LEU A 294 12.66 6.57 3.15
C LEU A 294 13.16 7.96 3.56
N LEU A 295 14.48 8.19 3.66
CA LEU A 295 15.01 9.56 3.74
C LEU A 295 14.75 10.35 2.46
N GLY A 296 14.63 9.67 1.32
CA GLY A 296 14.18 10.19 0.03
C GLY A 296 12.78 9.69 -0.35
N ASN A 297 12.49 9.66 -1.65
CA ASN A 297 11.17 9.31 -2.18
C ASN A 297 11.21 8.13 -3.18
N GLY A 298 12.19 7.24 -3.05
CA GLY A 298 12.39 6.08 -3.92
C GLY A 298 11.58 4.86 -3.49
N TYR A 299 11.77 3.78 -4.24
CA TYR A 299 11.27 2.44 -4.00
C TYR A 299 12.39 1.56 -3.46
N PHE A 300 12.10 0.68 -2.52
CA PHE A 300 13.08 -0.23 -1.94
C PHE A 300 12.93 -1.65 -2.49
N GLY A 301 14.05 -2.25 -2.91
CA GLY A 301 14.14 -3.66 -3.30
C GLY A 301 15.19 -4.41 -2.49
N PHE A 302 14.97 -5.72 -2.32
CA PHE A 302 15.95 -6.63 -1.75
C PHE A 302 15.96 -7.98 -2.48
N ASP A 303 17.09 -8.36 -3.08
CA ASP A 303 17.21 -9.58 -3.88
C ASP A 303 18.50 -10.38 -3.60
N PHE A 304 18.74 -11.43 -4.39
CA PHE A 304 19.92 -12.27 -4.22
C PHE A 304 21.21 -11.52 -4.54
N GLY A 305 21.23 -10.77 -5.64
CA GLY A 305 22.37 -10.02 -6.15
C GLY A 305 22.53 -10.25 -7.66
N THR A 306 23.68 -9.88 -8.20
CA THR A 306 23.95 -9.87 -9.65
C THR A 306 23.89 -11.24 -10.36
N GLN A 307 23.77 -12.34 -9.62
CA GLN A 307 23.67 -13.69 -10.19
C GLN A 307 22.24 -14.20 -10.33
N SER A 308 21.26 -13.59 -9.65
CA SER A 308 19.88 -14.07 -9.66
C SER A 308 18.90 -12.98 -9.23
N HIS A 309 17.77 -12.92 -9.92
CA HIS A 309 16.68 -11.98 -9.63
C HIS A 309 15.34 -12.72 -9.67
N ASN A 310 15.22 -13.84 -8.95
CA ASN A 310 13.99 -14.66 -8.92
C ASN A 310 13.33 -14.70 -7.53
N GLN A 311 13.71 -13.79 -6.65
CA GLN A 311 13.31 -13.82 -5.24
C GLN A 311 12.07 -12.96 -5.01
N LEU A 312 11.13 -13.51 -4.24
CA LEU A 312 9.88 -12.88 -3.84
C LEU A 312 9.90 -12.56 -2.35
N TRP A 313 11.05 -12.13 -1.83
CA TRP A 313 11.23 -11.89 -0.40
C TRP A 313 10.47 -10.65 0.07
N THR A 314 9.75 -10.79 1.18
CA THR A 314 9.00 -9.72 1.82
C THR A 314 9.40 -9.58 3.29
N TYR A 315 9.14 -8.40 3.84
CA TYR A 315 9.56 -8.02 5.19
C TYR A 315 8.42 -7.33 5.95
N ASP A 316 8.41 -7.44 7.28
CA ASP A 316 7.39 -6.83 8.15
C ASP A 316 7.28 -5.30 7.97
N GLU A 317 8.33 -4.65 7.46
CA GLU A 317 8.37 -3.22 7.14
C GLU A 317 7.59 -2.84 5.87
N PHE A 318 7.38 -3.77 4.93
CA PHE A 318 6.80 -3.47 3.61
C PHE A 318 5.35 -2.99 3.64
N PRO A 319 4.42 -3.59 4.40
CA PRO A 319 3.02 -3.18 4.40
C PRO A 319 2.75 -1.90 5.21
N ILE A 320 3.78 -1.25 5.77
CA ILE A 320 3.59 -0.14 6.70
C ILE A 320 3.15 1.15 5.99
N ALA A 321 1.96 1.65 6.36
CA ALA A 321 1.40 2.90 5.87
C ALA A 321 1.85 4.12 6.70
N LEU A 322 3.02 4.69 6.37
CA LEU A 322 3.54 5.87 7.08
C LEU A 322 2.75 7.17 6.82
N GLY A 323 1.95 7.24 5.76
CA GLY A 323 1.33 8.49 5.28
C GLY A 323 2.35 9.49 4.71
N ALA A 324 1.91 10.71 4.41
CA ALA A 324 2.74 11.70 3.73
C ALA A 324 3.95 12.15 4.60
N PRO A 325 5.07 12.54 3.98
CA PRO A 325 6.21 13.08 4.72
C PRO A 325 5.86 14.45 5.31
N LYS A 326 6.09 14.64 6.61
CA LYS A 326 5.90 15.93 7.32
C LYS A 326 7.14 16.80 7.28
N THR A 327 8.30 16.20 7.14
CA THR A 327 9.59 16.90 7.15
C THR A 327 10.49 16.43 6.01
N SER A 328 11.49 17.24 5.68
CA SER A 328 12.67 16.77 4.96
C SER A 328 13.56 15.95 5.90
N LEU A 329 14.49 15.17 5.34
CA LEU A 329 15.53 14.52 6.13
C LEU A 329 16.34 15.54 6.96
N MET A 330 16.70 15.15 8.18
CA MET A 330 17.51 15.96 9.09
C MET A 330 18.39 15.07 9.98
N ASN A 331 19.53 15.59 10.44
CA ASN A 331 20.34 14.88 11.41
C ASN A 331 19.68 14.94 12.81
N VAL A 332 19.71 13.83 13.54
CA VAL A 332 19.02 13.73 14.83
C VAL A 332 19.68 14.59 15.91
N PHE A 333 21.01 14.73 15.89
CA PHE A 333 21.76 15.48 16.90
C PHE A 333 22.06 16.92 16.49
N ASP A 334 21.80 17.27 15.22
CA ASP A 334 21.93 18.63 14.69
C ASP A 334 20.87 18.87 13.60
N SER A 335 19.68 19.32 14.02
CA SER A 335 18.56 19.56 13.10
C SER A 335 18.84 20.60 12.01
N ALA A 336 19.87 21.46 12.15
CA ALA A 336 20.28 22.39 11.10
C ALA A 336 20.99 21.67 9.95
N LYS A 337 21.54 20.47 10.18
CA LYS A 337 22.20 19.66 9.17
C LYS A 337 21.17 18.88 8.35
N THR A 338 20.95 19.35 7.12
CA THR A 338 19.99 18.77 6.14
C THR A 338 20.67 18.14 4.91
N VAL A 339 22.00 18.22 4.82
CA VAL A 339 22.80 17.59 3.77
C VAL A 339 23.36 16.26 4.28
N ILE A 340 22.97 15.16 3.64
CA ILE A 340 23.32 13.81 4.08
C ILE A 340 24.84 13.63 4.22
N ASP A 341 25.24 12.95 5.29
CA ASP A 341 26.62 12.64 5.69
C ASP A 341 26.61 11.43 6.63
N GLN A 342 27.78 10.93 7.05
CA GLN A 342 27.81 9.93 8.13
C GLN A 342 27.22 10.53 9.42
N GLY A 343 26.36 9.77 10.10
CA GLY A 343 25.60 10.27 11.25
C GLY A 343 24.27 9.54 11.43
N VAL A 344 23.48 10.00 12.40
CA VAL A 344 22.12 9.53 12.62
C VAL A 344 21.13 10.49 11.97
N TRP A 345 20.28 9.97 11.10
CA TRP A 345 19.34 10.75 10.30
C TRP A 345 17.91 10.31 10.55
N GLN A 346 16.96 11.23 10.43
CA GLN A 346 15.55 10.92 10.53
C GLN A 346 14.72 11.65 9.48
N ARG A 347 13.50 11.17 9.29
CA ARG A 347 12.43 11.87 8.58
C ARG A 347 11.09 11.53 9.22
N ASP A 348 10.26 12.56 9.42
CA ASP A 348 8.93 12.40 10.00
C ASP A 348 7.87 12.23 8.92
N PHE A 349 6.89 11.40 9.24
CA PHE A 349 5.69 11.14 8.46
C PHE A 349 4.43 11.39 9.30
N GLU A 350 3.29 11.42 8.64
CA GLU A 350 1.98 11.59 9.27
C GLU A 350 1.76 10.57 10.39
N ARG A 351 1.98 9.28 10.08
CA ARG A 351 1.71 8.16 10.99
C ARG A 351 2.98 7.55 11.59
N GLY A 352 4.16 8.12 11.35
CA GLY A 352 5.39 7.56 11.89
C GLY A 352 6.64 8.39 11.68
N ARG A 353 7.80 7.76 11.89
CA ARG A 353 9.14 8.31 11.70
C ARG A 353 10.08 7.19 11.25
N VAL A 354 11.06 7.53 10.44
CA VAL A 354 12.19 6.64 10.16
C VAL A 354 13.45 7.22 10.78
N VAL A 355 14.32 6.34 11.28
CA VAL A 355 15.64 6.70 11.83
C VAL A 355 16.69 5.78 11.21
N VAL A 356 17.81 6.34 10.78
CA VAL A 356 18.95 5.63 10.18
C VAL A 356 20.19 5.92 11.00
N ASN A 357 20.84 4.89 11.55
CA ASN A 357 22.16 5.01 12.17
C ASN A 357 23.26 4.68 11.15
N ALA A 358 23.67 5.69 10.37
CA ALA A 358 24.79 5.57 9.44
C ALA A 358 26.13 5.95 10.10
N THR A 359 26.41 5.33 11.25
CA THR A 359 27.69 5.44 11.97
C THR A 359 28.33 4.07 12.16
N ALA A 360 29.59 4.05 12.60
CA ALA A 360 30.30 2.82 12.93
C ALA A 360 29.98 2.26 14.32
N ASN A 361 29.14 2.97 15.10
CA ASN A 361 28.88 2.66 16.49
C ASN A 361 27.39 2.42 16.73
N THR A 362 27.08 1.66 17.77
CA THR A 362 25.74 1.61 18.33
C THR A 362 25.44 2.96 19.00
N ILE A 363 24.28 3.54 18.70
CA ILE A 363 23.88 4.87 19.17
C ILE A 363 22.50 4.80 19.81
N THR A 364 22.34 5.45 20.96
CA THR A 364 21.02 5.69 21.58
C THR A 364 20.45 7.01 21.07
N VAL A 365 19.23 6.95 20.57
CA VAL A 365 18.53 8.04 19.89
C VAL A 365 17.30 8.44 20.71
N PRO A 366 17.23 9.66 21.25
CA PRO A 366 16.01 10.17 21.85
C PRO A 366 14.98 10.49 20.75
N LEU A 367 13.73 10.06 20.93
CA LEU A 367 12.68 10.24 19.93
C LEU A 367 11.85 11.52 20.14
N ASN A 368 11.95 12.13 21.32
CA ASN A 368 11.20 13.33 21.71
C ASN A 368 9.67 13.16 21.60
N GLY A 369 9.20 11.97 21.97
CA GLY A 369 7.79 11.58 21.95
C GLY A 369 7.68 10.06 21.98
N ASP A 370 6.47 9.56 22.21
CA ASP A 370 6.19 8.13 22.20
C ASP A 370 5.99 7.63 20.78
N PHE A 371 6.66 6.53 20.47
CA PHE A 371 6.53 5.81 19.22
C PHE A 371 6.36 4.32 19.51
N GLU A 372 5.63 3.65 18.64
CA GLU A 372 5.43 2.22 18.68
C GLU A 372 6.33 1.55 17.63
N LYS A 373 7.03 0.48 18.02
CA LYS A 373 7.71 -0.38 17.05
C LYS A 373 6.68 -1.21 16.27
N ILE A 374 7.06 -1.70 15.10
CA ILE A 374 6.19 -2.61 14.31
C ILE A 374 5.95 -3.91 15.10
N HIS A 375 4.78 -4.53 14.97
CA HIS A 375 4.48 -5.89 15.48
C HIS A 375 4.91 -6.95 14.46
N GLY A 376 6.23 -7.12 14.35
CA GLY A 376 6.86 -8.00 13.38
C GLY A 376 6.91 -9.46 13.83
N THR A 377 7.05 -10.37 12.86
CA THR A 377 7.24 -11.80 13.10
C THR A 377 8.60 -12.31 12.63
N GLN A 378 9.29 -11.56 11.78
CA GLN A 378 10.57 -11.95 11.18
C GLN A 378 11.75 -11.58 12.08
N ASP A 379 11.72 -10.38 12.68
CA ASP A 379 12.70 -9.93 13.68
C ASP A 379 11.99 -9.40 14.95
N PRO A 380 11.39 -10.28 15.77
CA PRO A 380 10.64 -9.87 16.95
C PRO A 380 11.51 -9.28 18.06
N ALA A 381 12.84 -9.33 17.96
CA ALA A 381 13.72 -8.65 18.92
C ALA A 381 13.75 -7.13 18.68
N ILE A 382 13.54 -6.71 17.44
CA ILE A 382 13.49 -5.31 17.04
C ILE A 382 12.04 -4.86 16.85
N ASN A 383 11.23 -5.64 16.14
CA ASN A 383 9.82 -5.35 15.85
C ASN A 383 8.91 -6.07 16.87
N ASP A 384 9.04 -5.69 18.14
CA ASP A 384 8.33 -6.28 19.28
C ASP A 384 6.98 -5.61 19.62
N GLY A 385 6.61 -4.55 18.89
CA GLY A 385 5.41 -3.76 19.17
C GLY A 385 5.49 -2.82 20.38
N SER A 386 6.64 -2.71 21.04
CA SER A 386 6.80 -1.88 22.25
C SER A 386 6.62 -0.39 21.94
N VAL A 387 6.03 0.33 22.90
CA VAL A 387 5.98 1.80 22.90
C VAL A 387 7.23 2.31 23.61
N ILE A 388 7.97 3.17 22.92
CA ILE A 388 9.29 3.67 23.32
C ILE A 388 9.40 5.18 23.09
N SER A 389 10.20 5.84 23.91
CA SER A 389 10.58 7.26 23.75
C SER A 389 12.06 7.45 23.39
N GLU A 390 12.83 6.36 23.42
CA GLU A 390 14.24 6.27 23.05
C GLU A 390 14.52 4.91 22.42
N ILE A 391 15.54 4.83 21.57
CA ILE A 391 15.98 3.56 20.98
C ILE A 391 17.48 3.48 20.84
N THR A 392 18.05 2.31 21.13
CA THR A 392 19.45 2.00 20.84
C THR A 392 19.53 1.23 19.52
N LEU A 393 20.15 1.85 18.51
CA LEU A 393 20.31 1.29 17.16
C LEU A 393 21.75 0.87 16.93
N ALA A 394 21.95 -0.35 16.42
CA ALA A 394 23.26 -0.83 16.01
C ALA A 394 23.86 0.02 14.88
N ALA A 395 25.18 -0.08 14.71
CA ALA A 395 25.88 0.53 13.57
C ALA A 395 25.30 0.02 12.24
N LYS A 396 25.09 0.90 11.25
CA LYS A 396 24.48 0.54 9.96
C LYS A 396 23.14 -0.20 10.10
N ASP A 397 22.27 0.31 10.97
CA ASP A 397 20.90 -0.15 11.11
C ASP A 397 19.94 1.04 10.93
N GLY A 398 18.67 0.75 10.79
CA GLY A 398 17.61 1.74 10.86
C GLY A 398 16.35 1.16 11.49
N ILE A 399 15.35 2.00 11.69
CA ILE A 399 14.05 1.57 12.16
C ILE A 399 12.93 2.42 11.57
N ILE A 400 11.79 1.77 11.32
CA ILE A 400 10.51 2.42 11.07
C ILE A 400 9.72 2.39 12.38
N LEU A 401 9.26 3.56 12.81
CA LEU A 401 8.52 3.76 14.05
C LEU A 401 7.14 4.34 13.73
N LEU A 402 6.12 3.80 14.37
CA LEU A 402 4.72 4.21 14.21
C LEU A 402 4.33 5.20 15.31
N ARG A 403 3.42 6.13 15.02
CA ARG A 403 2.78 6.92 16.08
C ARG A 403 1.76 6.03 16.78
N PRO A 404 1.70 6.02 18.13
CA PRO A 404 0.70 5.26 18.86
C PRO A 404 -0.72 5.63 18.42
N ILE A 405 -1.62 4.64 18.35
CA ILE A 405 -3.05 4.90 18.19
C ILE A 405 -3.65 5.11 19.58
N ASP A 406 -4.38 6.19 19.74
CA ASP A 406 -5.08 6.56 20.98
C ASP A 406 -6.58 6.82 20.79
N LYS A 407 -7.07 6.73 19.55
CA LYS A 407 -8.46 7.01 19.18
C LYS A 407 -9.01 5.97 18.20
N ILE A 408 -10.30 5.72 18.34
CA ILE A 408 -11.10 4.97 17.36
C ILE A 408 -11.91 6.01 16.58
N ILE A 409 -11.82 5.96 15.25
CA ILE A 409 -12.46 6.89 14.33
C ILE A 409 -13.31 6.12 13.31
N ASN A 410 -14.30 6.76 12.69
CA ASN A 410 -15.15 6.21 11.62
C ASN A 410 -15.92 4.92 11.99
N THR A 411 -16.02 4.61 13.28
CA THR A 411 -16.86 3.53 13.79
C THR A 411 -17.29 3.84 15.22
N PRO A 412 -18.52 3.48 15.60
CA PRO A 412 -18.96 3.56 16.98
C PRO A 412 -18.14 2.66 17.92
N PHE A 413 -17.80 3.17 19.10
CA PHE A 413 -17.20 2.41 20.20
C PHE A 413 -17.83 2.79 21.54
N ARG A 414 -17.55 2.01 22.59
CA ARG A 414 -18.04 2.30 23.94
C ARG A 414 -17.01 3.15 24.68
N ASN A 415 -17.40 4.34 25.15
CA ASN A 415 -16.51 5.24 25.88
C ASN A 415 -15.98 4.60 27.17
N GLY A 416 -14.67 4.64 27.38
CA GLY A 416 -13.97 4.02 28.50
C GLY A 416 -13.67 2.52 28.32
N ALA A 417 -13.73 2.01 27.09
CA ALA A 417 -13.34 0.64 26.78
C ALA A 417 -11.82 0.52 26.60
N PHE A 418 -11.25 -0.60 27.02
CA PHE A 418 -9.93 -1.03 26.58
C PHE A 418 -10.05 -1.69 25.21
N ALA A 419 -9.24 -1.24 24.27
CA ALA A 419 -9.22 -1.65 22.87
C ALA A 419 -7.98 -2.52 22.60
N ARG A 420 -8.19 -3.61 21.86
CA ARG A 420 -7.14 -4.40 21.23
C ARG A 420 -7.37 -4.50 19.74
N ILE A 421 -6.32 -4.39 18.96
CA ILE A 421 -6.39 -4.25 17.51
C ILE A 421 -5.82 -5.52 16.86
N PHE A 422 -6.59 -6.12 15.96
CA PHE A 422 -6.27 -7.37 15.29
C PHE A 422 -6.45 -7.26 13.78
N ASP A 423 -5.68 -8.04 13.03
CA ASP A 423 -6.01 -8.36 11.63
C ASP A 423 -7.15 -9.40 11.55
N ALA A 424 -7.59 -9.73 10.33
CA ALA A 424 -8.62 -10.75 10.11
C ALA A 424 -8.21 -12.17 10.57
N SER A 425 -6.92 -12.45 10.76
CA SER A 425 -6.41 -13.72 11.26
C SER A 425 -6.41 -13.83 12.79
N GLY A 426 -6.59 -12.70 13.48
CA GLY A 426 -6.52 -12.60 14.93
C GLY A 426 -5.11 -12.32 15.46
N LYS A 427 -4.16 -11.93 14.59
CA LYS A 427 -2.84 -11.45 15.01
C LYS A 427 -2.98 -9.99 15.45
N THR A 428 -2.36 -9.65 16.58
CA THR A 428 -2.27 -8.26 17.03
C THR A 428 -1.45 -7.45 16.03
N THR A 429 -2.00 -6.34 15.54
CA THR A 429 -1.31 -5.45 14.61
C THR A 429 -0.73 -4.23 15.30
N ARG A 430 -1.34 -3.81 16.41
CA ARG A 430 -1.01 -2.58 17.16
C ARG A 430 -1.21 -2.77 18.67
N THR A 431 -0.52 -1.97 19.46
CA THR A 431 -0.63 -1.95 20.92
C THR A 431 -2.01 -1.44 21.35
N GLY A 432 -2.60 -2.14 22.33
CA GLY A 432 -3.91 -1.78 22.86
C GLY A 432 -3.90 -0.52 23.71
N PHE A 433 -5.03 0.20 23.75
CA PHE A 433 -5.17 1.48 24.44
C PHE A 433 -6.56 1.61 25.08
N PHE A 434 -6.75 2.60 25.96
CA PHE A 434 -8.07 2.95 26.47
C PHE A 434 -8.73 3.98 25.55
N ALA A 435 -9.82 3.60 24.89
CA ALA A 435 -10.62 4.51 24.11
C ALA A 435 -11.52 5.32 25.06
N TYR A 436 -11.11 6.55 25.34
CA TYR A 436 -11.80 7.43 26.29
C TYR A 436 -11.83 8.88 25.80
N ASP A 437 -13.04 9.44 25.73
CA ASP A 437 -13.27 10.87 25.60
C ASP A 437 -13.79 11.42 26.94
N ASN A 438 -13.04 12.38 27.49
CA ASN A 438 -13.30 12.97 28.81
C ASN A 438 -14.47 13.95 28.83
N GLN A 439 -14.97 14.39 27.67
CA GLN A 439 -16.12 15.27 27.55
C GLN A 439 -17.44 14.54 27.81
N PHE A 440 -17.42 13.21 27.72
CA PHE A 440 -18.60 12.37 27.78
C PHE A 440 -18.53 11.34 28.91
N LYS A 441 -19.70 10.90 29.38
CA LYS A 441 -19.77 9.86 30.42
C LYS A 441 -19.24 8.54 29.89
N GLY A 442 -18.50 7.81 30.71
CA GLY A 442 -18.13 6.43 30.42
C GLY A 442 -19.36 5.53 30.21
N GLY A 443 -19.23 4.55 29.32
CA GLY A 443 -20.24 3.54 29.06
C GLY A 443 -21.27 3.87 27.97
N ILE A 444 -21.34 5.12 27.51
CA ILE A 444 -22.14 5.51 26.33
C ILE A 444 -21.43 5.13 25.02
N GLN A 445 -22.15 5.14 23.90
CA GLN A 445 -21.57 4.92 22.58
C GLN A 445 -21.10 6.25 22.00
N ILE A 446 -19.90 6.29 21.42
CA ILE A 446 -19.27 7.45 20.79
C ILE A 446 -18.77 7.04 19.41
N GLU A 447 -18.85 7.95 18.45
CA GLU A 447 -18.17 7.85 17.17
C GLU A 447 -17.52 9.20 16.84
N HIS A 448 -16.25 9.17 16.45
CA HIS A 448 -15.52 10.32 15.93
C HIS A 448 -15.40 10.20 14.42
N ILE A 449 -15.91 11.18 13.67
CA ILE A 449 -15.97 11.13 12.21
C ILE A 449 -15.99 12.54 11.65
N ASP A 450 -15.30 12.76 10.53
CA ASP A 450 -15.38 13.99 9.75
C ASP A 450 -16.58 13.90 8.80
N TRP A 451 -17.77 14.32 9.26
CA TRP A 451 -18.99 14.20 8.46
C TRP A 451 -19.20 15.37 7.50
N ASN A 452 -18.54 16.50 7.75
CA ASN A 452 -18.66 17.74 6.98
C ASN A 452 -17.50 17.93 5.98
N HIS A 453 -16.50 17.05 6.01
CA HIS A 453 -15.32 17.03 5.16
C HIS A 453 -14.41 18.25 5.32
N ASP A 454 -14.32 18.80 6.54
CA ASP A 454 -13.43 19.93 6.87
C ASP A 454 -12.03 19.48 7.37
N GLY A 455 -11.80 18.18 7.48
CA GLY A 455 -10.55 17.58 7.96
C GLY A 455 -10.45 17.49 9.48
N ARG A 456 -11.49 17.88 10.22
CA ARG A 456 -11.57 17.78 11.68
C ARG A 456 -12.63 16.74 12.05
N LEU A 457 -12.36 16.01 13.13
CA LEU A 457 -13.27 15.00 13.60
C LEU A 457 -14.38 15.63 14.44
N ASP A 458 -15.62 15.47 13.99
CA ASP A 458 -16.82 15.74 14.76
C ASP A 458 -17.17 14.53 15.65
N THR A 459 -18.15 14.68 16.55
CA THR A 459 -18.50 13.63 17.52
C THR A 459 -19.99 13.35 17.62
N ILE A 460 -20.35 12.06 17.52
CA ILE A 460 -21.72 11.56 17.73
C ILE A 460 -21.74 10.71 18.97
N VAL A 461 -22.70 10.96 19.86
CA VAL A 461 -22.88 10.18 21.08
C VAL A 461 -24.31 9.65 21.20
N ALA A 462 -24.44 8.42 21.65
CA ALA A 462 -25.72 7.79 21.94
C ALA A 462 -25.75 7.20 23.35
N ASP A 463 -26.80 7.53 24.10
CA ASP A 463 -26.99 7.05 25.48
C ASP A 463 -28.26 6.20 25.62
N GLN A 464 -28.87 6.21 26.81
CA GLN A 464 -30.08 5.44 27.10
C GLN A 464 -31.31 5.92 26.31
N SER A 465 -31.30 7.14 25.79
CA SER A 465 -32.49 7.83 25.27
C SER A 465 -32.21 8.73 24.07
N THR A 466 -31.06 9.40 24.07
CA THR A 466 -30.75 10.49 23.15
C THR A 466 -29.58 10.15 22.25
N VAL A 467 -29.62 10.71 21.04
CA VAL A 467 -28.48 10.85 20.15
C VAL A 467 -28.14 12.33 20.08
N ARG A 468 -26.87 12.67 20.26
CA ARG A 468 -26.35 14.04 20.24
C ARG A 468 -25.14 14.13 19.32
N LEU A 469 -25.08 15.18 18.52
CA LEU A 469 -24.02 15.45 17.57
C LEU A 469 -23.34 16.75 17.96
N TYR A 470 -22.02 16.76 17.92
CA TYR A 470 -21.17 17.89 18.25
C TYR A 470 -20.20 18.14 17.12
N ASP A 471 -20.10 19.38 16.66
CA ASP A 471 -19.08 19.79 15.70
C ASP A 471 -17.68 19.64 16.33
N ALA A 472 -16.64 19.64 15.50
CA ALA A 472 -15.24 19.46 15.93
C ALA A 472 -14.70 20.50 16.92
N ASP A 473 -15.43 21.58 17.19
CA ASP A 473 -15.12 22.56 18.25
C ASP A 473 -15.83 22.28 19.59
N GLY A 474 -16.66 21.22 19.64
CA GLY A 474 -17.44 20.82 20.81
C GLY A 474 -18.83 21.47 20.88
N THR A 475 -19.22 22.30 19.91
CA THR A 475 -20.55 22.90 19.86
C THR A 475 -21.60 21.84 19.54
N LEU A 476 -22.72 21.84 20.28
CA LEU A 476 -23.84 20.94 20.01
C LEU A 476 -24.50 21.31 18.68
N PHE A 477 -24.40 20.44 17.69
CA PHE A 477 -25.03 20.57 16.38
C PHE A 477 -26.50 20.12 16.40
N SER A 478 -26.78 18.93 16.93
CA SER A 478 -28.14 18.38 17.02
C SER A 478 -28.33 17.45 18.22
N SER A 479 -29.57 17.31 18.68
CA SER A 479 -29.98 16.41 19.76
C SER A 479 -31.41 15.95 19.56
N PHE A 480 -31.65 14.63 19.60
CA PHE A 480 -32.97 14.05 19.39
C PHE A 480 -33.15 12.71 20.13
N THR A 481 -34.41 12.27 20.23
CA THR A 481 -34.82 11.02 20.92
C THR A 481 -35.42 10.03 19.92
N PRO A 482 -34.64 9.09 19.36
CA PRO A 482 -35.09 8.22 18.26
C PRO A 482 -36.37 7.43 18.54
N TYR A 483 -36.56 7.05 19.82
CA TYR A 483 -37.67 6.23 20.31
C TYR A 483 -38.59 6.97 21.29
N GLY A 484 -38.54 8.31 21.26
CA GLY A 484 -39.35 9.18 22.11
C GLY A 484 -38.72 9.48 23.48
N ASN A 485 -39.20 10.55 24.10
CA ASN A 485 -38.58 11.15 25.30
C ASN A 485 -38.62 10.25 26.55
N THR A 486 -39.54 9.30 26.59
CA THR A 486 -39.74 8.36 27.71
C THR A 486 -38.89 7.09 27.56
N TYR A 487 -38.32 6.82 26.38
CA TYR A 487 -37.50 5.63 26.16
C TYR A 487 -36.15 5.77 26.90
N LYS A 488 -35.80 4.78 27.74
CA LYS A 488 -34.55 4.75 28.53
C LYS A 488 -33.79 3.42 28.41
N ASN A 489 -34.12 2.60 27.41
CA ASN A 489 -33.64 1.22 27.28
C ASN A 489 -32.41 1.08 26.37
N GLY A 490 -31.67 2.17 26.11
CA GLY A 490 -30.42 2.12 25.34
C GLY A 490 -30.64 2.29 23.84
N VAL A 491 -29.84 3.18 23.24
CA VAL A 491 -29.78 3.39 21.78
C VAL A 491 -28.43 2.89 21.27
N ASN A 492 -28.46 2.02 20.27
CA ASN A 492 -27.31 1.66 19.44
C ASN A 492 -27.30 2.54 18.18
N ILE A 493 -26.13 3.00 17.75
CA ILE A 493 -25.94 3.75 16.50
C ILE A 493 -24.95 3.08 15.55
N ALA A 494 -25.15 3.31 14.25
CA ALA A 494 -24.16 3.20 13.19
C ALA A 494 -24.32 4.39 12.25
N VAL A 495 -23.21 5.00 11.81
CA VAL A 495 -23.22 6.23 11.01
C VAL A 495 -22.41 6.04 9.74
N ALA A 496 -23.04 6.29 8.60
CA ALA A 496 -22.39 6.21 7.29
C ALA A 496 -23.29 6.83 6.21
N PRO A 497 -22.72 7.22 5.05
CA PRO A 497 -23.53 7.38 3.85
C PRO A 497 -24.08 6.02 3.41
N LEU A 498 -25.39 5.96 3.16
CA LEU A 498 -26.06 4.71 2.72
C LEU A 498 -25.94 4.47 1.21
N GLU A 499 -25.48 5.48 0.47
CA GLU A 499 -25.27 5.43 -0.98
C GLU A 499 -23.95 6.14 -1.32
N LYS A 500 -23.38 5.81 -2.48
CA LYS A 500 -22.15 6.42 -2.96
C LYS A 500 -22.31 7.93 -3.11
N ASN A 501 -21.41 8.69 -2.47
CA ASN A 501 -21.47 10.16 -2.40
C ASN A 501 -22.77 10.72 -1.77
N GLY A 502 -23.49 9.89 -1.01
CA GLY A 502 -24.65 10.33 -0.23
C GLY A 502 -24.22 11.09 1.02
N GLU A 503 -25.16 11.85 1.59
CA GLU A 503 -24.98 12.42 2.92
C GLU A 503 -24.96 11.32 3.99
N TYR A 504 -24.23 11.56 5.07
CA TYR A 504 -24.27 10.71 6.26
C TYR A 504 -25.70 10.57 6.80
N LYS A 505 -26.01 9.34 7.25
CA LYS A 505 -27.23 8.98 7.94
C LYS A 505 -26.89 8.27 9.24
N ILE A 506 -27.78 8.41 10.21
CA ILE A 506 -27.68 7.75 11.51
C ILE A 506 -28.72 6.64 11.54
N VAL A 507 -28.24 5.40 11.54
CA VAL A 507 -29.10 4.24 11.75
C VAL A 507 -29.07 3.92 13.23
N THR A 508 -30.24 3.92 13.86
CA THR A 508 -30.41 3.71 15.30
C THR A 508 -31.13 2.40 15.56
N GLY A 509 -30.84 1.77 16.70
CA GLY A 509 -31.45 0.53 17.18
C GLY A 509 -31.77 0.58 18.66
N THR A 510 -32.83 -0.11 19.08
CA THR A 510 -33.16 -0.31 20.50
C THR A 510 -32.29 -1.42 21.11
N LEU A 511 -31.63 -1.19 22.25
CA LEU A 511 -30.72 -2.19 22.85
C LEU A 511 -31.40 -3.20 23.79
N HIS A 512 -32.44 -2.81 24.53
CA HIS A 512 -33.08 -3.63 25.55
C HIS A 512 -34.62 -3.62 25.46
N ASP A 513 -35.14 -3.63 24.22
CA ASP A 513 -36.57 -3.59 23.93
C ASP A 513 -36.88 -4.36 22.63
N LYS A 514 -38.07 -4.20 22.05
CA LYS A 514 -38.41 -4.65 20.70
C LYS A 514 -37.33 -4.20 19.73
N ALA A 515 -36.79 -5.11 18.93
CA ALA A 515 -35.72 -4.84 17.96
C ALA A 515 -36.20 -3.95 16.79
N ILE A 516 -36.32 -2.65 17.04
CA ILE A 516 -36.75 -1.62 16.10
C ILE A 516 -35.50 -0.91 15.59
N VAL A 517 -35.45 -0.70 14.28
CA VAL A 517 -34.40 0.08 13.61
C VAL A 517 -35.04 1.30 12.96
N LYS A 518 -34.45 2.47 13.13
CA LYS A 518 -34.88 3.74 12.50
C LYS A 518 -33.70 4.46 11.86
N ILE A 519 -33.97 5.29 10.86
CA ILE A 519 -32.95 6.04 10.11
C ILE A 519 -33.25 7.52 10.18
N PHE A 520 -32.21 8.30 10.49
CA PHE A 520 -32.27 9.76 10.62
C PHE A 520 -31.18 10.41 9.75
N ASP A 521 -31.41 11.66 9.36
CA ASP A 521 -30.31 12.52 8.94
C ASP A 521 -29.57 13.12 10.14
N LEU A 522 -28.49 13.86 9.89
CA LEU A 522 -27.67 14.48 10.95
C LEU A 522 -28.44 15.55 11.75
N THR A 523 -29.53 16.12 11.21
CA THR A 523 -30.36 17.08 11.94
C THR A 523 -31.31 16.41 12.93
N GLY A 524 -31.44 15.08 12.87
CA GLY A 524 -32.37 14.31 13.68
C GLY A 524 -33.76 14.17 13.06
N LYS A 525 -33.92 14.55 11.78
CA LYS A 525 -35.17 14.33 11.05
C LYS A 525 -35.25 12.86 10.63
N ILE A 526 -36.43 12.26 10.81
CA ILE A 526 -36.69 10.89 10.41
C ILE A 526 -36.61 10.77 8.88
N VAL A 527 -35.77 9.85 8.41
CA VAL A 527 -35.65 9.44 7.00
C VAL A 527 -36.44 8.14 6.78
N HIS A 528 -36.48 7.26 7.78
CA HIS A 528 -37.30 6.04 7.75
C HIS A 528 -37.95 5.78 9.12
N GLU A 529 -39.29 5.68 9.13
CA GLU A 529 -40.14 5.56 10.34
C GLU A 529 -39.82 4.33 11.20
N GLY A 530 -39.27 3.31 10.57
CA GLY A 530 -38.62 2.19 11.22
C GLY A 530 -39.19 0.83 10.82
N PHE A 531 -38.48 -0.23 11.19
CA PHE A 531 -38.87 -1.61 10.91
C PHE A 531 -38.40 -2.52 12.05
N HIS A 532 -39.07 -3.67 12.18
CA HIS A 532 -38.65 -4.72 13.10
C HIS A 532 -37.57 -5.59 12.44
N ALA A 533 -36.36 -5.62 13.01
CA ALA A 533 -35.27 -6.47 12.49
C ALA A 533 -35.54 -7.98 12.75
N TYR A 534 -36.28 -8.28 13.80
CA TYR A 534 -36.65 -9.63 14.24
C TYR A 534 -38.16 -9.74 14.48
N ASP A 535 -38.62 -10.85 15.07
CA ASP A 535 -40.03 -10.99 15.44
C ASP A 535 -40.51 -9.80 16.29
N LYS A 536 -41.71 -9.29 16.02
CA LYS A 536 -42.28 -8.12 16.71
C LYS A 536 -42.40 -8.29 18.23
N ASN A 537 -42.40 -9.54 18.72
CA ASN A 537 -42.46 -9.88 20.13
C ASN A 537 -41.08 -10.14 20.74
N PHE A 538 -40.00 -10.15 19.94
CA PHE A 538 -38.64 -10.28 20.45
C PHE A 538 -38.21 -8.99 21.15
N GLN A 539 -37.91 -9.07 22.44
CA GLN A 539 -37.60 -7.94 23.34
C GLN A 539 -36.10 -7.81 23.66
N GLY A 540 -35.25 -8.47 22.88
CA GLY A 540 -33.82 -8.52 23.17
C GLY A 540 -33.00 -7.35 22.63
N GLY A 541 -33.61 -6.48 21.82
CA GLY A 541 -32.94 -5.39 21.10
C GLY A 541 -32.12 -5.83 19.88
N VAL A 542 -31.41 -4.87 19.29
CA VAL A 542 -30.64 -5.03 18.06
C VAL A 542 -29.32 -4.28 18.11
N ASN A 543 -28.24 -4.95 17.70
CA ASN A 543 -26.96 -4.32 17.36
C ASN A 543 -26.91 -4.09 15.85
N ILE A 544 -26.32 -2.96 15.42
CA ILE A 544 -26.36 -2.53 14.02
C ILE A 544 -24.94 -2.22 13.52
N ALA A 545 -24.69 -2.52 12.26
CA ALA A 545 -23.56 -2.05 11.48
C ALA A 545 -24.03 -1.63 10.07
N ILE A 546 -23.21 -0.85 9.37
CA ILE A 546 -23.46 -0.42 7.99
C ILE A 546 -22.23 -0.79 7.15
N ALA A 547 -22.45 -1.38 5.97
CA ALA A 547 -21.35 -1.92 5.17
C ALA A 547 -21.68 -1.96 3.66
N ASP A 548 -20.67 -1.75 2.81
CA ASP A 548 -20.74 -2.03 1.37
C ASP A 548 -20.29 -3.47 1.10
N LEU A 549 -21.22 -4.43 1.21
CA LEU A 549 -20.92 -5.86 1.17
C LEU A 549 -20.60 -6.38 -0.24
N ASN A 550 -20.79 -5.57 -1.28
CA ASN A 550 -20.57 -5.94 -2.67
C ASN A 550 -19.62 -5.00 -3.43
N GLY A 551 -19.15 -3.92 -2.81
CA GLY A 551 -18.20 -2.97 -3.36
C GLY A 551 -18.79 -2.07 -4.45
N ASP A 552 -20.11 -1.83 -4.43
CA ASP A 552 -20.80 -1.00 -5.43
C ASP A 552 -21.10 0.44 -4.95
N GLY A 553 -20.81 0.73 -3.69
CA GLY A 553 -21.04 2.00 -3.01
C GLY A 553 -22.42 2.14 -2.39
N SER A 554 -23.33 1.19 -2.57
CA SER A 554 -24.61 1.13 -1.85
C SER A 554 -24.42 0.32 -0.57
N LYS A 555 -24.63 0.94 0.59
CA LYS A 555 -24.40 0.27 1.87
C LYS A 555 -25.66 -0.41 2.41
N GLN A 556 -25.49 -1.60 2.95
CA GLN A 556 -26.54 -2.37 3.61
C GLN A 556 -26.50 -2.16 5.12
N ILE A 557 -27.67 -2.30 5.74
CA ILE A 557 -27.85 -2.30 7.19
C ILE A 557 -27.76 -3.74 7.68
N ILE A 558 -26.76 -4.03 8.49
CA ILE A 558 -26.56 -5.34 9.11
C ILE A 558 -27.08 -5.27 10.53
N THR A 559 -27.85 -6.28 10.92
CA THR A 559 -28.40 -6.37 12.28
C THR A 559 -27.99 -7.68 12.93
N ALA A 560 -27.72 -7.64 14.22
CA ALA A 560 -27.55 -8.81 15.08
C ALA A 560 -28.53 -8.74 16.25
N ALA A 561 -29.19 -9.85 16.58
CA ALA A 561 -30.03 -9.88 17.76
C ALA A 561 -29.16 -9.73 19.01
N ALA A 562 -29.57 -8.84 19.91
CA ALA A 562 -28.84 -8.55 21.14
C ALA A 562 -29.24 -9.53 22.27
N ALA A 563 -29.42 -9.06 23.50
CA ALA A 563 -29.59 -9.93 24.68
C ALA A 563 -30.79 -10.89 24.55
N ASN A 564 -30.66 -12.11 25.06
CA ASN A 564 -31.69 -13.16 25.00
C ASN A 564 -32.07 -13.65 23.59
N GLY A 565 -31.47 -13.09 22.53
CA GLY A 565 -31.62 -13.54 21.15
C GLY A 565 -30.61 -14.63 20.79
N GLY A 566 -30.93 -15.43 19.77
CA GLY A 566 -29.90 -16.21 19.09
C GLY A 566 -28.92 -15.28 18.37
N ALA A 567 -27.69 -15.72 18.11
CA ALA A 567 -26.71 -14.92 17.34
C ALA A 567 -27.05 -14.84 15.84
N HIS A 568 -28.30 -14.49 15.53
CA HIS A 568 -28.84 -14.36 14.18
C HIS A 568 -28.42 -13.02 13.61
N ILE A 569 -27.79 -13.04 12.44
CA ILE A 569 -27.39 -11.87 11.66
C ILE A 569 -28.34 -11.74 10.47
N ARG A 570 -28.88 -10.56 10.21
CA ARG A 570 -29.75 -10.25 9.05
C ARG A 570 -29.29 -9.00 8.32
N ILE A 571 -29.57 -8.93 7.02
CA ILE A 571 -29.13 -7.84 6.14
C ILE A 571 -30.35 -7.18 5.51
N PHE A 572 -30.40 -5.86 5.57
CA PHE A 572 -31.46 -5.01 5.04
C PHE A 572 -30.88 -3.95 4.10
N ASN A 573 -31.68 -3.45 3.18
CA ASN A 573 -31.32 -2.26 2.41
C ASN A 573 -31.62 -0.98 3.20
N LYS A 574 -31.28 0.19 2.64
CA LYS A 574 -31.57 1.51 3.22
C LYS A 574 -33.05 1.83 3.44
N ASP A 575 -33.95 1.09 2.79
CA ASP A 575 -35.41 1.26 2.92
C ASP A 575 -36.01 0.23 3.91
N GLY A 576 -35.18 -0.47 4.69
CA GLY A 576 -35.62 -1.46 5.67
C GLY A 576 -36.15 -2.77 5.07
N LYS A 577 -35.97 -3.00 3.77
CA LYS A 577 -36.33 -4.26 3.11
C LYS A 577 -35.28 -5.33 3.42
N LEU A 578 -35.74 -6.49 3.88
CA LEU A 578 -34.89 -7.66 4.11
C LEU A 578 -34.27 -8.15 2.78
N LEU A 579 -32.95 -8.17 2.72
CA LEU A 579 -32.17 -8.67 1.58
C LEU A 579 -31.71 -10.12 1.78
N SER A 580 -31.34 -10.47 3.01
CA SER A 580 -30.93 -11.82 3.39
C SER A 580 -31.71 -12.27 4.63
N PRO A 581 -32.33 -13.47 4.61
CA PRO A 581 -33.01 -14.02 5.78
C PRO A 581 -32.05 -14.31 6.94
N GLY A 582 -30.74 -14.27 6.68
CA GLY A 582 -29.71 -14.27 7.68
C GLY A 582 -29.15 -15.65 8.02
N PHE A 583 -28.16 -15.67 8.90
CA PHE A 583 -27.48 -16.86 9.40
C PHE A 583 -27.21 -16.73 10.89
N PHE A 584 -26.90 -17.84 11.56
CA PHE A 584 -26.45 -17.80 12.95
C PHE A 584 -24.92 -17.79 12.99
N ALA A 585 -24.33 -16.74 13.57
CA ALA A 585 -22.88 -16.58 13.67
C ALA A 585 -22.24 -17.51 14.71
N TYR A 586 -23.03 -18.03 15.65
CA TYR A 586 -22.59 -19.00 16.65
C TYR A 586 -23.63 -20.13 16.76
N ASP A 587 -23.49 -21.00 17.75
CA ASP A 587 -24.46 -22.08 17.98
C ASP A 587 -25.90 -21.53 17.99
N LYS A 588 -26.79 -22.15 17.23
CA LYS A 588 -28.20 -21.72 17.10
C LYS A 588 -28.96 -21.79 18.43
N LYS A 589 -28.47 -22.52 19.43
CA LYS A 589 -29.00 -22.62 20.80
C LYS A 589 -28.39 -21.57 21.74
N PHE A 590 -27.31 -20.90 21.36
CA PHE A 590 -26.77 -19.78 22.13
C PHE A 590 -27.80 -18.64 22.18
N ARG A 591 -27.96 -18.01 23.34
CA ARG A 591 -28.96 -16.94 23.59
C ARG A 591 -28.35 -15.63 24.07
N GLY A 592 -27.04 -15.49 23.96
CA GLY A 592 -26.34 -14.26 24.31
C GLY A 592 -26.39 -13.17 23.25
N GLY A 593 -26.97 -13.44 22.08
CA GLY A 593 -26.90 -12.57 20.91
C GLY A 593 -25.51 -12.49 20.29
N ALA A 594 -25.30 -11.47 19.47
CA ALA A 594 -23.98 -11.11 18.94
C ALA A 594 -23.84 -9.59 18.83
N TYR A 595 -22.60 -9.11 18.96
CA TYR A 595 -22.20 -7.80 18.48
C TYR A 595 -21.81 -7.91 17.02
N VAL A 596 -22.04 -6.86 16.24
CA VAL A 596 -21.73 -6.82 14.82
C VAL A 596 -21.06 -5.50 14.46
N ALA A 597 -20.02 -5.59 13.64
CA ALA A 597 -19.34 -4.50 12.97
C ALA A 597 -19.02 -4.96 11.55
N ALA A 598 -18.56 -4.07 10.68
CA ALA A 598 -18.23 -4.42 9.31
C ALA A 598 -17.19 -3.48 8.71
N GLY A 599 -16.45 -4.01 7.75
CA GLY A 599 -15.40 -3.30 7.01
C GLY A 599 -14.55 -4.30 6.22
N ASP A 600 -13.80 -3.82 5.23
CA ASP A 600 -12.91 -4.64 4.41
C ASP A 600 -11.67 -5.08 5.24
N VAL A 601 -11.74 -6.25 5.86
CA VAL A 601 -10.65 -6.75 6.73
C VAL A 601 -9.67 -7.68 6.01
N ASP A 602 -9.92 -8.03 4.75
CA ASP A 602 -9.02 -8.87 3.94
C ASP A 602 -8.53 -8.22 2.64
N GLY A 603 -8.87 -6.95 2.40
CA GLY A 603 -8.36 -6.12 1.32
C GLY A 603 -9.01 -6.37 -0.03
N ASP A 604 -10.13 -7.09 -0.10
CA ASP A 604 -10.81 -7.41 -1.36
C ASP A 604 -11.74 -6.29 -1.89
N LYS A 605 -11.79 -5.16 -1.16
CA LYS A 605 -12.61 -3.96 -1.41
C LYS A 605 -14.12 -4.22 -1.30
N LYS A 606 -14.52 -5.27 -0.60
CA LYS A 606 -15.89 -5.49 -0.14
C LYS A 606 -15.84 -5.61 1.38
N ASP A 607 -16.80 -4.98 2.04
CA ASP A 607 -16.86 -5.08 3.49
C ASP A 607 -17.24 -6.49 3.93
N ASP A 608 -16.55 -6.97 4.97
CA ASP A 608 -16.87 -8.21 5.66
C ASP A 608 -17.76 -7.96 6.86
N ILE A 609 -18.54 -8.98 7.23
CA ILE A 609 -19.33 -8.97 8.45
C ILE A 609 -18.47 -9.57 9.56
N VAL A 610 -18.15 -8.76 10.57
CA VAL A 610 -17.42 -9.21 11.76
C VAL A 610 -18.39 -9.31 12.93
N THR A 611 -18.37 -10.44 13.64
CA THR A 611 -19.21 -10.66 14.82
C THR A 611 -18.37 -10.96 16.04
N GLY A 612 -18.76 -10.37 17.18
CA GLY A 612 -18.25 -10.70 18.50
C GLY A 612 -19.32 -11.45 19.29
N MET A 613 -18.94 -12.53 19.94
CA MET A 613 -19.90 -13.35 20.69
C MET A 613 -20.50 -12.53 21.84
N GLY A 614 -21.82 -12.61 22.00
CA GLY A 614 -22.53 -11.87 23.04
C GLY A 614 -22.33 -12.41 24.47
N ILE A 615 -23.09 -11.86 25.40
CA ILE A 615 -22.99 -12.22 26.83
C ILE A 615 -23.25 -13.71 27.08
N GLY A 616 -22.51 -14.34 27.97
CA GLY A 616 -22.54 -15.80 28.17
C GLY A 616 -21.63 -16.56 27.20
N GLY A 617 -21.01 -15.86 26.25
CA GLY A 617 -19.99 -16.39 25.34
C GLY A 617 -18.56 -16.08 25.77
N VAL A 618 -17.62 -16.87 25.27
CA VAL A 618 -16.17 -16.56 25.30
C VAL A 618 -15.88 -15.40 24.34
N PRO A 619 -14.72 -14.71 24.42
CA PRO A 619 -14.40 -13.59 23.54
C PRO A 619 -14.00 -14.06 22.12
N GLU A 620 -14.88 -14.81 21.47
CA GLU A 620 -14.71 -15.31 20.10
C GLU A 620 -15.20 -14.27 19.08
N ILE A 621 -14.34 -13.96 18.13
CA ILE A 621 -14.60 -13.12 16.98
C ILE A 621 -14.65 -14.00 15.74
N ARG A 622 -15.59 -13.70 14.84
CA ARG A 622 -15.75 -14.40 13.55
C ARG A 622 -15.95 -13.40 12.42
N VAL A 623 -15.38 -13.73 11.26
CA VAL A 623 -15.45 -12.93 10.03
C VAL A 623 -16.22 -13.72 8.98
N TYR A 624 -17.17 -13.09 8.31
CA TYR A 624 -18.04 -13.69 7.30
C TYR A 624 -18.09 -12.84 6.04
N ASP A 625 -18.27 -13.50 4.90
CA ASP A 625 -18.70 -12.80 3.70
C ASP A 625 -20.21 -12.47 3.75
N LYS A 626 -20.68 -11.72 2.75
CA LYS A 626 -22.09 -11.30 2.62
C LYS A 626 -23.12 -12.43 2.61
N THR A 627 -22.71 -13.66 2.28
CA THR A 627 -23.60 -14.83 2.23
C THR A 627 -23.72 -15.52 3.59
N GLY A 628 -22.90 -15.12 4.57
CA GLY A 628 -22.81 -15.77 5.86
C GLY A 628 -21.84 -16.96 5.88
N ARG A 629 -20.99 -17.10 4.87
CA ARG A 629 -19.91 -18.10 4.88
C ARG A 629 -18.77 -17.61 5.75
N LEU A 630 -18.37 -18.43 6.71
CA LEU A 630 -17.27 -18.15 7.63
C LEU A 630 -15.95 -18.06 6.86
N LYS A 631 -15.25 -16.93 6.98
CA LYS A 631 -13.88 -16.71 6.47
C LYS A 631 -12.85 -17.05 7.53
N LYS A 632 -13.00 -16.49 8.75
CA LYS A 632 -12.05 -16.61 9.86
C LYS A 632 -12.75 -16.63 11.22
N ALA A 633 -12.09 -17.22 12.21
CA ALA A 633 -12.55 -17.25 13.60
C ALA A 633 -11.33 -17.28 14.54
N PHE A 634 -11.37 -16.50 15.62
CA PHE A 634 -10.31 -16.48 16.64
C PHE A 634 -10.83 -16.01 17.99
N LEU A 635 -10.06 -16.26 19.05
CA LEU A 635 -10.32 -15.73 20.39
C LEU A 635 -9.51 -14.46 20.59
N ALA A 636 -10.15 -13.34 20.95
CA ALA A 636 -9.47 -12.09 21.28
C ALA A 636 -8.69 -12.17 22.62
N SER A 637 -8.98 -13.18 23.42
CA SER A 637 -8.30 -13.50 24.69
C SER A 637 -8.57 -14.93 25.13
N GLN A 638 -7.69 -15.49 25.96
CA GLN A 638 -7.81 -16.84 26.52
C GLN A 638 -8.61 -16.90 27.83
N THR A 639 -9.22 -15.80 28.24
CA THR A 639 -10.03 -15.78 29.46
C THR A 639 -11.21 -16.78 29.38
N THR A 640 -11.50 -17.43 30.50
CA THR A 640 -12.68 -18.28 30.67
C THR A 640 -13.94 -17.49 31.03
N LYS A 641 -13.80 -16.17 31.28
CA LYS A 641 -14.92 -15.29 31.57
C LYS A 641 -15.88 -15.24 30.38
N LYS A 642 -17.16 -15.52 30.64
CA LYS A 642 -18.22 -15.54 29.64
C LYS A 642 -18.92 -14.20 29.48
N THR A 643 -18.15 -13.12 29.35
CA THR A 643 -18.67 -11.74 29.22
C THR A 643 -18.96 -11.34 27.78
N GLY A 644 -18.64 -12.19 26.80
CA GLY A 644 -18.65 -11.85 25.38
C GLY A 644 -17.56 -10.84 25.01
N ILE A 645 -17.58 -10.38 23.76
CA ILE A 645 -16.64 -9.38 23.25
C ILE A 645 -17.35 -8.37 22.33
N LYS A 646 -17.28 -7.09 22.69
CA LYS A 646 -17.72 -6.01 21.79
C LYS A 646 -16.65 -5.79 20.74
N ILE A 647 -17.06 -5.35 19.56
CA ILE A 647 -16.16 -5.13 18.44
C ILE A 647 -16.48 -3.81 17.74
N ALA A 648 -15.45 -3.23 17.13
CA ALA A 648 -15.53 -2.17 16.13
C ALA A 648 -14.60 -2.57 14.97
N VAL A 649 -14.85 -2.02 13.78
CA VAL A 649 -14.03 -2.30 12.59
C VAL A 649 -13.82 -0.98 11.85
N THR A 650 -12.56 -0.63 11.62
CA THR A 650 -12.16 0.55 10.84
C THR A 650 -10.69 0.42 10.48
N ASP A 651 -10.28 1.05 9.39
CA ASP A 651 -8.87 1.28 9.08
C ASP A 651 -8.30 2.31 10.07
N LEU A 652 -7.40 1.86 10.96
CA LEU A 652 -6.75 2.69 11.97
C LEU A 652 -5.32 3.09 11.57
N ASP A 653 -4.66 2.31 10.73
CA ASP A 653 -3.26 2.55 10.35
C ASP A 653 -3.09 3.15 8.95
N GLY A 654 -4.18 3.28 8.19
CA GLY A 654 -4.24 3.88 6.88
C GLY A 654 -3.78 2.97 5.74
N ASN A 655 -3.75 1.65 5.92
CA ASN A 655 -3.31 0.71 4.88
C ASN A 655 -4.43 0.31 3.88
N ASP A 656 -5.61 0.94 3.98
CA ASP A 656 -6.85 0.63 3.23
C ASP A 656 -7.41 -0.78 3.48
N ILE A 657 -7.01 -1.42 4.58
CA ILE A 657 -7.55 -2.64 5.18
C ILE A 657 -8.02 -2.25 6.58
N SER A 658 -9.21 -2.71 6.96
CA SER A 658 -9.77 -2.40 8.28
C SER A 658 -9.22 -3.33 9.34
N GLU A 659 -8.86 -2.78 10.50
CA GLU A 659 -8.55 -3.56 11.68
C GLU A 659 -9.82 -3.95 12.45
N ILE A 660 -9.77 -5.12 13.07
CA ILE A 660 -10.77 -5.58 14.02
C ILE A 660 -10.38 -5.14 15.42
N ILE A 661 -11.22 -4.30 16.04
CA ILE A 661 -10.96 -3.75 17.37
C ILE A 661 -11.84 -4.47 18.39
N ALA A 662 -11.23 -5.27 19.26
CA ALA A 662 -11.92 -5.91 20.38
C ALA A 662 -12.00 -4.95 21.57
N LEU A 663 -13.20 -4.78 22.13
CA LEU A 663 -13.49 -3.77 23.16
C LEU A 663 -14.02 -4.41 24.44
N THR A 664 -13.40 -4.11 25.58
CA THR A 664 -13.88 -4.54 26.90
C THR A 664 -13.95 -3.41 27.91
N THR A 665 -14.88 -3.51 28.86
CA THR A 665 -14.94 -2.60 30.02
C THR A 665 -14.20 -3.14 31.24
N ASP A 666 -13.66 -4.35 31.15
CA ASP A 666 -12.75 -4.95 32.12
C ASP A 666 -11.45 -5.29 31.39
N VAL A 667 -10.35 -4.66 31.82
CA VAL A 667 -9.00 -4.88 31.26
C VAL A 667 -8.54 -6.32 31.38
N PHE A 668 -8.98 -7.03 32.43
CA PHE A 668 -8.56 -8.42 32.68
C PHE A 668 -9.13 -9.39 31.64
N THR A 669 -10.16 -8.98 30.89
CA THR A 669 -10.72 -9.81 29.82
C THR A 669 -9.75 -9.89 28.65
N LEU A 670 -9.02 -8.81 28.34
CA LEU A 670 -8.09 -8.76 27.20
C LEU A 670 -6.61 -8.91 27.60
N SER A 671 -6.26 -8.82 28.88
CA SER A 671 -4.87 -8.87 29.34
C SER A 671 -4.29 -10.28 29.57
N VAL A 672 -5.02 -11.36 29.23
CA VAL A 672 -4.54 -12.73 29.44
C VAL A 672 -3.79 -13.21 28.20
N PHE A 673 -2.50 -13.46 28.37
CA PHE A 673 -1.57 -13.90 27.32
C PHE A 673 -1.38 -15.42 27.31
N LYS A 674 -0.70 -15.90 26.26
CA LYS A 674 -0.18 -17.27 26.16
C LYS A 674 1.25 -17.30 26.67
#